data_AF-A0A0C9MSE5-F1
#
_entry.id   AF-A0A0C9MSE5-F1
#
_cell.length_a   1.000
_cell.length_b   1.000
_cell.length_c   1.000
_cell.angle_alpha   90.00
_cell.angle_beta   90.00
_cell.angle_gamma   90.00
#
_symmetry.space_group_name_H-M   'P 1'
#
loop_
_entity.id
_entity.type
_entity.pdbx_description
1 polymer ?
#
loop_
_entity_poly.entity_id
_entity_poly.type
_entity_poly.pdbx_seq_one_letter_code
_entity_poly.pdbx_strand_id
1 'polypeptide(L)'
;MNDLIELTNKLQAVVTSVGADNTLDLPLITVVGSQSSGKSSVLETLVQRDFLPRGSGIVTRRPLVLQLVTLSKPSDLEYGEFLHIKDKKFYEFNEIREEIERETSRLAGGNKGISRMPIHLRVYSPKVLNLTLVDLPGLTKIPIGDQPNDIEKQIRGLVMDYISNPNSIILAVTPANSDLVNSDSLKIARQVDPEGKRTIGVLTKLDLMDAGTNALDILSGRSYPLKLGFIGVVNRSQQDILTNKPMSTALEAENQFFQQHPAYRSVAARCGTQYLSKQLNTILLAHIKEKLPELRTKLSTLISQTQQELNQYGEPSRSTESIHRGPLILRMLTKFANDFVAAIDGTSAEMSTKELCGGARIYYIFNNVFGQALDAIPACSNLTNHDIRTAIRNSTGPRPSLFVPELAFDLLVRPQIKLLEAPSLRCVELVYEELMKVCHSSDTKELLRYPRLHQRLVEVVSELLRERLSPTSTYVESLISIERAYINTNHPDFLGAAGAMANLETESKKKKKIDSKRKNRMSPPTSFDMKMNGNISSNRSDVGDNGSVVGTEMDFDTSSSAPKDSFLNYFFGGASKNERPALGSQEMMTKVQYAPPMSVNSMMESEMVKKLEQATLNNENGIVATDREELETQLIRTLITSYFNIVRKNIQDLVPKSVMHLLVNYSRESIQNRLVAALYKEENFDELLQEDDTISTEREKCKAMLNVYKQAFEIIKNVIMVATSEEKKTFVIGSRKSQLALVQTYIVRDTLQSLFPQYEFRIETMSTTGDKILNQALSKIGEKALFTKELEIALENGTVDFVVHSLKDLPTVLPEGMFLGAIMERENPNDALVLNERNKGKTLSTLPAGSVIGTSSLRRVAQLKRRYPHLNTRLAKLDDVEGPYSGIILAVAGLMRLGKGDRISEVLSSTDSLHAVSQGALGIECRKVDEDVQTLLESLNHNNTRITCLSERALMRTLEGGCSVPIGVNTKLDLENNTLWMHGLVASLDGQNVIEYEHEISLAGANTRDQREALAEGLGVTVANTLCKNGADKILAELSHHLP
;
A
#
# COMPACT_ATOMS: atom_id res chain seq x y z
N MET A 1 25.25 29.31 -20.53
CA MET A 1 25.99 28.19 -21.15
C MET A 1 27.19 27.72 -20.32
N ASN A 2 28.13 28.58 -19.91
CA ASN A 2 29.29 28.21 -19.06
C ASN A 2 28.89 27.50 -17.74
N ASP A 3 27.70 27.83 -17.27
CA ASP A 3 27.04 27.39 -16.03
C ASP A 3 26.85 25.86 -15.97
N LEU A 4 26.73 25.19 -17.11
CA LEU A 4 26.58 23.73 -17.22
C LEU A 4 27.74 22.95 -16.58
N ILE A 5 28.97 23.47 -16.69
CA ILE A 5 30.18 22.82 -16.15
C ILE A 5 30.37 23.18 -14.68
N GLU A 6 30.05 24.42 -14.28
CA GLU A 6 29.97 24.79 -12.87
C GLU A 6 28.91 23.93 -12.14
N LEU A 7 27.81 23.58 -12.84
CA LEU A 7 26.80 22.66 -12.34
C LEU A 7 27.33 21.25 -12.10
N THR A 8 28.06 20.68 -13.07
CA THR A 8 28.64 19.34 -12.91
C THR A 8 29.61 19.33 -11.73
N ASN A 9 30.38 20.40 -11.56
CA ASN A 9 31.32 20.56 -10.44
C ASN A 9 30.61 20.78 -9.08
N LYS A 10 29.45 21.45 -9.04
CA LYS A 10 28.59 21.56 -7.84
C LYS A 10 27.97 20.20 -7.48
N LEU A 11 27.41 19.49 -8.46
CA LEU A 11 26.88 18.14 -8.28
C LEU A 11 27.95 17.17 -7.77
N GLN A 12 29.15 17.19 -8.35
CA GLN A 12 30.26 16.33 -7.91
C GLN A 12 30.67 16.62 -6.46
N ALA A 13 30.81 17.90 -6.08
CA ALA A 13 31.14 18.28 -4.70
C ALA A 13 30.05 17.89 -3.69
N VAL A 14 28.78 17.94 -4.11
CA VAL A 14 27.61 17.56 -3.28
C VAL A 14 27.47 16.03 -3.14
N VAL A 15 27.84 15.24 -4.15
CA VAL A 15 27.83 13.76 -4.08
C VAL A 15 28.97 13.24 -3.20
N THR A 16 30.19 13.74 -3.41
CA THR A 16 31.37 13.31 -2.64
C THR A 16 31.32 13.75 -1.17
N SER A 17 30.63 14.84 -0.82
CA SER A 17 30.48 15.25 0.59
C SER A 17 29.62 14.31 1.44
N VAL A 18 28.81 13.45 0.81
CA VAL A 18 27.99 12.41 1.46
C VAL A 18 28.69 11.03 1.43
N GLY A 19 29.83 10.90 0.74
CA GLY A 19 30.47 9.60 0.48
C GLY A 19 29.70 8.74 -0.52
N ALA A 20 28.79 9.33 -1.29
CA ALA A 20 27.93 8.64 -2.26
C ALA A 20 28.62 8.46 -3.64
N ASP A 21 29.96 8.35 -3.67
CA ASP A 21 30.78 8.48 -4.89
C ASP A 21 30.43 7.49 -6.03
N ASN A 22 29.74 6.39 -5.72
CA ASN A 22 29.33 5.38 -6.70
C ASN A 22 27.86 5.50 -7.19
N THR A 23 27.08 6.50 -6.76
CA THR A 23 25.64 6.54 -7.08
C THR A 23 25.27 7.45 -8.27
N LEU A 24 26.08 8.47 -8.59
CA LEU A 24 25.82 9.41 -9.69
C LEU A 24 26.95 9.44 -10.73
N ASP A 25 26.66 8.86 -11.90
CA ASP A 25 27.53 8.78 -13.08
C ASP A 25 27.64 10.13 -13.81
N LEU A 26 28.40 11.07 -13.24
CA LEU A 26 28.60 12.40 -13.83
C LEU A 26 29.47 12.34 -15.10
N PRO A 27 29.15 13.10 -16.16
CA PRO A 27 29.96 13.15 -17.38
C PRO A 27 31.35 13.75 -17.14
N LEU A 28 32.40 13.02 -17.52
CA LEU A 28 33.82 13.38 -17.26
C LEU A 28 34.72 12.98 -18.44
N ILE A 29 35.77 13.76 -18.70
CA ILE A 29 36.82 13.40 -19.68
C ILE A 29 37.93 12.62 -18.96
N THR A 30 38.16 11.38 -19.36
CA THR A 30 39.18 10.49 -18.76
C THR A 30 40.38 10.33 -19.69
N VAL A 31 41.57 10.70 -19.23
CA VAL A 31 42.79 10.69 -20.05
C VAL A 31 43.53 9.36 -19.93
N VAL A 32 43.68 8.66 -21.06
CA VAL A 32 44.28 7.32 -21.13
C VAL A 32 45.43 7.30 -22.13
N GLY A 33 46.55 6.69 -21.75
CA GLY A 33 47.78 6.67 -22.53
C GLY A 33 48.86 5.83 -21.87
N SER A 34 49.73 5.23 -22.66
CA SER A 34 50.95 4.56 -22.16
C SER A 34 51.85 5.53 -21.37
N GLN A 35 52.79 4.98 -20.61
CA GLN A 35 53.88 5.75 -20.05
C GLN A 35 54.60 6.53 -21.18
N SER A 36 55.00 7.78 -20.91
CA SER A 36 55.69 8.64 -21.88
C SER A 36 54.93 8.95 -23.19
N SER A 37 53.61 8.71 -23.27
CA SER A 37 52.76 9.11 -24.42
C SER A 37 52.50 10.62 -24.52
N GLY A 38 52.85 11.40 -23.49
CA GLY A 38 52.65 12.85 -23.43
C GLY A 38 51.37 13.32 -22.73
N LYS A 39 50.62 12.45 -22.02
CA LYS A 39 49.42 12.82 -21.23
C LYS A 39 49.61 14.11 -20.42
N SER A 40 50.62 14.10 -19.54
CA SER A 40 50.92 15.23 -18.65
C SER A 40 51.27 16.50 -19.45
N SER A 41 52.00 16.37 -20.56
CA SER A 41 52.29 17.49 -21.46
C SER A 41 51.03 18.08 -22.08
N VAL A 42 50.08 17.25 -22.54
CA VAL A 42 48.79 17.71 -23.08
C VAL A 42 47.99 18.45 -22.01
N LEU A 43 47.96 17.95 -20.78
CA LEU A 43 47.29 18.61 -19.65
C LEU A 43 47.94 19.94 -19.28
N GLU A 44 49.28 19.99 -19.20
CA GLU A 44 50.02 21.23 -18.93
C GLU A 44 49.81 22.27 -20.05
N THR A 45 49.83 21.87 -21.32
CA THR A 45 49.56 22.80 -22.44
C THR A 45 48.10 23.26 -22.48
N LEU A 46 47.13 22.44 -22.05
CA LEU A 46 45.72 22.85 -21.87
C LEU A 46 45.55 23.89 -20.75
N VAL A 47 46.33 23.80 -19.67
CA VAL A 47 46.35 24.78 -18.55
C VAL A 47 47.27 25.98 -18.84
N GLN A 48 48.18 25.84 -19.82
CA GLN A 48 49.25 26.80 -20.15
C GLN A 48 50.23 27.05 -18.99
N ARG A 49 50.36 26.10 -18.05
CA ARG A 49 51.24 26.18 -16.88
C ARG A 49 51.92 24.84 -16.59
N ASP A 50 53.11 24.90 -16.02
CA ASP A 50 53.88 23.76 -15.51
C ASP A 50 53.47 23.47 -14.06
N PHE A 51 52.62 22.46 -13.83
CA PHE A 51 52.08 22.13 -12.50
C PHE A 51 52.04 20.63 -12.18
N LEU A 52 52.25 19.75 -13.15
CA LEU A 52 52.27 18.31 -12.90
C LEU A 52 53.66 17.85 -12.43
N PRO A 53 53.74 16.76 -11.64
CA PRO A 53 54.99 16.12 -11.28
C PRO A 53 55.82 15.71 -12.51
N ARG A 54 57.15 15.62 -12.38
CA ARG A 54 58.05 15.16 -13.44
C ARG A 54 59.08 14.16 -12.88
N GLY A 55 59.22 13.00 -13.52
CA GLY A 55 60.19 11.99 -13.09
C GLY A 55 60.21 10.76 -14.00
N SER A 56 61.10 9.81 -13.71
CA SER A 56 61.17 8.50 -14.36
C SER A 56 60.28 7.47 -13.65
N GLY A 57 59.68 6.55 -14.41
CA GLY A 57 58.68 5.60 -13.89
C GLY A 57 57.25 6.12 -14.00
N ILE A 58 56.36 5.64 -13.11
CA ILE A 58 54.96 6.08 -13.04
C ILE A 58 54.90 7.38 -12.25
N VAL A 59 54.61 8.48 -12.95
CA VAL A 59 54.54 9.84 -12.39
C VAL A 59 53.19 10.05 -11.67
N THR A 60 52.08 10.03 -12.42
CA THR A 60 50.72 10.04 -11.87
C THR A 60 50.44 8.69 -11.19
N ARG A 61 50.40 8.63 -9.84
CA ARG A 61 50.15 7.41 -9.05
C ARG A 61 48.78 7.35 -8.35
N ARG A 62 48.00 8.43 -8.44
CA ARG A 62 46.58 8.53 -8.05
C ARG A 62 45.82 9.22 -9.18
N PRO A 63 44.51 8.94 -9.38
CA PRO A 63 43.68 9.73 -10.29
C PRO A 63 43.71 11.21 -9.89
N LEU A 64 43.94 12.12 -10.83
CA LEU A 64 43.87 13.56 -10.58
C LEU A 64 42.64 14.14 -11.29
N VAL A 65 41.61 14.47 -10.51
CA VAL A 65 40.42 15.17 -10.99
C VAL A 65 40.73 16.66 -11.05
N LEU A 66 41.00 17.13 -12.27
CA LEU A 66 41.40 18.50 -12.60
C LEU A 66 40.19 19.27 -13.12
N GLN A 67 39.73 20.26 -12.35
CA GLN A 67 38.64 21.18 -12.71
C GLN A 67 39.24 22.53 -13.14
N LEU A 68 39.16 22.85 -14.42
CA LEU A 68 39.57 24.13 -14.98
C LEU A 68 38.38 25.11 -14.96
N VAL A 69 38.62 26.33 -14.50
CA VAL A 69 37.61 27.39 -14.35
C VAL A 69 38.11 28.68 -15.01
N THR A 70 37.36 29.18 -15.98
CA THR A 70 37.62 30.47 -16.64
C THR A 70 37.30 31.62 -15.69
N LEU A 71 38.28 32.50 -15.44
CA LEU A 71 38.06 33.73 -14.67
C LEU A 71 37.42 34.82 -15.53
N SER A 72 36.34 35.43 -15.04
CA SER A 72 35.49 36.38 -15.78
C SER A 72 36.14 37.74 -16.05
N LYS A 73 37.25 38.07 -15.37
CA LYS A 73 38.01 39.31 -15.60
C LYS A 73 39.49 39.00 -15.84
N PRO A 74 40.15 39.61 -16.83
CA PRO A 74 41.58 39.42 -17.10
C PRO A 74 42.49 40.09 -16.06
N SER A 75 41.92 40.84 -15.09
CA SER A 75 42.63 41.41 -13.93
C SER A 75 42.92 40.41 -12.82
N ASP A 76 42.22 39.27 -12.81
CA ASP A 76 42.19 38.38 -11.65
C ASP A 76 43.38 37.42 -11.71
N LEU A 77 44.13 37.33 -10.61
CA LEU A 77 45.32 36.47 -10.52
C LEU A 77 44.96 35.00 -10.73
N GLU A 78 45.86 34.24 -11.35
CA GLU A 78 45.72 32.79 -11.52
C GLU A 78 46.03 32.07 -10.20
N TYR A 79 45.22 31.07 -9.83
CA TYR A 79 45.45 30.29 -8.61
C TYR A 79 44.82 28.88 -8.70
N GLY A 80 45.26 27.99 -7.82
CA GLY A 80 44.64 26.69 -7.59
C GLY A 80 44.10 26.50 -6.17
N GLU A 81 43.17 25.57 -6.02
CA GLU A 81 42.57 25.15 -4.73
C GLU A 81 42.43 23.61 -4.70
N PHE A 82 42.65 23.00 -3.54
CA PHE A 82 42.55 21.54 -3.35
C PHE A 82 41.40 21.18 -2.40
N LEU A 83 40.64 20.14 -2.72
CA LEU A 83 39.49 19.73 -1.88
C LEU A 83 39.90 19.28 -0.46
N HIS A 84 41.11 18.74 -0.30
CA HIS A 84 41.65 18.31 1.00
C HIS A 84 42.29 19.44 1.82
N ILE A 85 42.50 20.63 1.26
CA ILE A 85 42.98 21.82 1.97
C ILE A 85 41.99 22.97 1.72
N LYS A 86 40.94 23.00 2.54
CA LYS A 86 39.92 24.05 2.50
C LYS A 86 40.57 25.42 2.68
N ASP A 87 40.03 26.40 1.96
CA ASP A 87 40.31 27.84 2.11
C ASP A 87 41.76 28.31 1.82
N LYS A 88 42.69 27.42 1.45
CA LYS A 88 44.02 27.81 0.92
C LYS A 88 44.00 27.95 -0.61
N LYS A 89 44.31 29.15 -1.09
CA LYS A 89 44.65 29.43 -2.49
C LYS A 89 46.15 29.32 -2.73
N PHE A 90 46.52 28.65 -3.83
CA PHE A 90 47.90 28.46 -4.28
C PHE A 90 48.13 29.30 -5.53
N TYR A 91 48.92 30.38 -5.43
CA TYR A 91 49.22 31.25 -6.57
C TYR A 91 50.43 30.76 -7.39
N GLU A 92 51.38 30.09 -6.73
CA GLU A 92 52.53 29.48 -7.38
C GLU A 92 52.25 28.03 -7.81
N PHE A 93 52.32 27.78 -9.12
CA PHE A 93 52.07 26.44 -9.69
C PHE A 93 53.15 25.40 -9.31
N ASN A 94 54.29 25.84 -8.77
CA ASN A 94 55.28 24.95 -8.17
C ASN A 94 54.80 24.38 -6.82
N GLU A 95 54.15 25.18 -5.96
CA GLU A 95 53.53 24.63 -4.74
C GLU A 95 52.42 23.63 -5.08
N ILE A 96 51.68 23.84 -6.17
CA ILE A 96 50.64 22.90 -6.65
C ILE A 96 51.27 21.55 -7.04
N ARG A 97 52.46 21.54 -7.67
CA ARG A 97 53.20 20.30 -7.95
C ARG A 97 53.61 19.60 -6.67
N GLU A 98 54.26 20.32 -5.76
CA GLU A 98 54.74 19.77 -4.48
C GLU A 98 53.59 19.23 -3.62
N GLU A 99 52.42 19.87 -3.66
CA GLU A 99 51.18 19.38 -3.05
C GLU A 99 50.72 18.04 -3.65
N ILE A 100 50.68 17.92 -4.99
CA ILE A 100 50.34 16.66 -5.66
C ILE A 100 51.33 15.55 -5.29
N GLU A 101 52.64 15.84 -5.26
CA GLU A 101 53.68 14.85 -4.92
C GLU A 101 53.58 14.40 -3.45
N ARG A 102 53.32 15.34 -2.52
CA ARG A 102 53.16 15.08 -1.08
C ARG A 102 51.89 14.29 -0.79
N GLU A 103 50.75 14.72 -1.31
CA GLU A 103 49.46 14.04 -1.12
C GLU A 103 49.42 12.68 -1.84
N THR A 104 50.11 12.54 -2.99
CA THR A 104 50.33 11.23 -3.61
C THR A 104 51.12 10.30 -2.68
N SER A 105 52.25 10.77 -2.15
CA SER A 105 53.13 9.96 -1.30
C SER A 105 52.50 9.62 0.05
N ARG A 106 51.59 10.45 0.57
CA ARG A 106 50.84 10.18 1.82
C ARG A 106 49.98 8.92 1.76
N LEU A 107 49.34 8.62 0.63
CA LEU A 107 48.45 7.44 0.49
C LEU A 107 49.02 6.31 -0.39
N ALA A 108 49.87 6.63 -1.38
CA ALA A 108 50.48 5.62 -2.26
C ALA A 108 51.89 5.18 -1.79
N GLY A 109 52.41 5.78 -0.72
CA GLY A 109 53.71 5.47 -0.12
C GLY A 109 54.92 5.84 -0.98
N GLY A 110 56.11 5.50 -0.47
CA GLY A 110 57.37 5.65 -1.19
C GLY A 110 57.59 4.58 -2.27
N ASN A 111 57.00 3.38 -2.08
CA ASN A 111 57.25 2.17 -2.87
C ASN A 111 56.61 2.17 -4.27
N LYS A 112 56.44 3.34 -4.90
CA LYS A 112 55.93 3.54 -6.28
C LYS A 112 54.59 2.87 -6.62
N GLY A 113 53.83 2.42 -5.61
CA GLY A 113 52.48 1.88 -5.77
C GLY A 113 51.46 2.93 -6.21
N ILE A 114 50.22 2.48 -6.46
CA ILE A 114 49.10 3.35 -6.82
C ILE A 114 47.96 3.25 -5.79
N SER A 115 47.08 4.25 -5.77
CA SER A 115 45.84 4.22 -4.99
C SER A 115 44.65 4.67 -5.83
N ARG A 116 43.47 4.08 -5.58
CA ARG A 116 42.22 4.42 -6.28
C ARG A 116 41.61 5.75 -5.79
N MET A 117 42.01 6.26 -4.62
CA MET A 117 41.48 7.52 -4.09
C MET A 117 41.96 8.71 -4.93
N PRO A 118 41.06 9.51 -5.54
CA PRO A 118 41.46 10.64 -6.36
C PRO A 118 42.11 11.76 -5.54
N ILE A 119 42.78 12.69 -6.23
CA ILE A 119 43.11 14.04 -5.77
C ILE A 119 42.21 15.00 -6.55
N HIS A 120 41.56 15.95 -5.88
CA HIS A 120 40.72 16.96 -6.54
C HIS A 120 41.41 18.33 -6.49
N LEU A 121 41.69 18.88 -7.67
CA LEU A 121 42.37 20.17 -7.88
C LEU A 121 41.51 21.06 -8.78
N ARG A 122 41.22 22.28 -8.32
CA ARG A 122 40.66 23.36 -9.13
C ARG A 122 41.76 24.30 -9.58
N VAL A 123 41.71 24.78 -10.82
CA VAL A 123 42.61 25.81 -11.36
C VAL A 123 41.79 26.91 -11.99
N TYR A 124 42.00 28.14 -11.51
CA TYR A 124 41.32 29.35 -11.93
C TYR A 124 42.28 30.19 -12.81
N SER A 125 41.90 30.44 -14.06
CA SER A 125 42.70 31.23 -15.01
C SER A 125 41.82 31.88 -16.09
N PRO A 126 42.14 33.09 -16.59
CA PRO A 126 41.45 33.66 -17.76
C PRO A 126 41.89 33.03 -19.10
N LYS A 127 42.90 32.13 -19.10
CA LYS A 127 43.46 31.50 -20.31
C LYS A 127 42.88 30.12 -20.63
N VAL A 128 42.16 29.52 -19.69
CA VAL A 128 41.56 28.18 -19.83
C VAL A 128 40.07 28.27 -20.13
N LEU A 129 39.52 27.26 -20.81
CA LEU A 129 38.07 27.04 -20.87
C LEU A 129 37.62 26.21 -19.66
N ASN A 130 36.38 26.41 -19.22
CA ASN A 130 35.72 25.52 -18.27
C ASN A 130 35.80 24.06 -18.77
N LEU A 131 36.47 23.18 -18.02
CA LEU A 131 36.69 21.80 -18.42
C LEU A 131 37.05 20.93 -17.22
N THR A 132 36.47 19.73 -17.10
CA THR A 132 36.79 18.78 -16.04
C THR A 132 37.40 17.51 -16.65
N LEU A 133 38.63 17.20 -16.26
CA LEU A 133 39.40 16.04 -16.74
C LEU A 133 39.86 15.15 -15.58
N VAL A 134 40.12 13.88 -15.86
CA VAL A 134 40.77 12.94 -14.95
C VAL A 134 42.07 12.44 -15.59
N ASP A 135 43.22 12.81 -15.02
CA ASP A 135 44.50 12.15 -15.38
C ASP A 135 44.62 10.83 -14.64
N LEU A 136 45.07 9.79 -15.35
CA LEU A 136 45.23 8.44 -14.82
C LEU A 136 46.67 7.94 -14.96
N PRO A 137 47.11 7.02 -14.07
CA PRO A 137 48.42 6.39 -14.20
C PRO A 137 48.65 5.80 -15.60
N GLY A 138 49.83 6.05 -16.16
CA GLY A 138 50.16 5.60 -17.51
C GLY A 138 50.30 4.09 -17.60
N LEU A 139 49.77 3.49 -18.67
CA LEU A 139 49.88 2.04 -18.88
C LEU A 139 51.36 1.62 -19.01
N THR A 140 51.78 0.65 -18.19
CA THR A 140 53.13 0.07 -18.14
C THR A 140 53.07 -1.45 -18.25
N LYS A 141 53.94 -2.06 -19.06
CA LYS A 141 53.98 -3.51 -19.32
C LYS A 141 54.99 -4.30 -18.48
N ILE A 142 55.86 -3.60 -17.75
CA ILE A 142 56.93 -4.20 -16.93
C ILE A 142 57.06 -3.33 -15.66
N PRO A 143 57.12 -3.90 -14.44
CA PRO A 143 57.40 -3.16 -13.21
C PRO A 143 58.84 -2.63 -13.20
N ILE A 144 59.06 -1.42 -12.69
CA ILE A 144 60.37 -0.75 -12.66
C ILE A 144 60.73 -0.31 -11.24
N GLY A 145 61.80 -0.91 -10.69
CA GLY A 145 62.23 -0.69 -9.31
C GLY A 145 61.25 -1.30 -8.31
N ASP A 146 60.90 -0.56 -7.27
CA ASP A 146 60.12 -0.99 -6.09
C ASP A 146 58.63 -1.25 -6.37
N GLN A 147 58.22 -1.27 -7.64
CA GLN A 147 56.84 -1.49 -8.07
C GLN A 147 56.43 -2.96 -7.91
N PRO A 148 55.19 -3.26 -7.49
CA PRO A 148 54.73 -4.63 -7.31
C PRO A 148 54.59 -5.35 -8.66
N ASN A 149 54.79 -6.68 -8.66
CA ASN A 149 54.80 -7.49 -9.89
C ASN A 149 53.47 -7.50 -10.68
N ASP A 150 52.35 -7.13 -10.04
CA ASP A 150 51.03 -7.02 -10.64
C ASP A 150 50.64 -5.58 -11.02
N ILE A 151 51.57 -4.61 -10.96
CA ILE A 151 51.28 -3.18 -11.18
C ILE A 151 50.56 -2.90 -12.51
N GLU A 152 50.86 -3.64 -13.60
CA GLU A 152 50.11 -3.54 -14.86
C GLU A 152 48.62 -3.84 -14.65
N LYS A 153 48.29 -4.91 -13.91
CA LYS A 153 46.91 -5.30 -13.63
C LYS A 153 46.22 -4.28 -12.72
N GLN A 154 46.94 -3.72 -11.75
CA GLN A 154 46.40 -2.68 -10.86
C GLN A 154 46.08 -1.40 -11.64
N ILE A 155 47.00 -0.91 -12.49
CA ILE A 155 46.76 0.25 -13.35
C ILE A 155 45.63 -0.05 -14.34
N ARG A 156 45.63 -1.22 -14.99
CA ARG A 156 44.59 -1.58 -15.95
C ARG A 156 43.21 -1.63 -15.30
N GLY A 157 43.12 -2.21 -14.10
CA GLY A 157 41.90 -2.22 -13.29
C GLY A 157 41.44 -0.80 -12.98
N LEU A 158 42.33 0.05 -12.43
CA LEU A 158 42.02 1.46 -12.13
C LEU A 158 41.57 2.24 -13.37
N VAL A 159 42.19 2.03 -14.54
CA VAL A 159 41.74 2.68 -15.79
C VAL A 159 40.36 2.17 -16.19
N MET A 160 40.12 0.86 -16.12
CA MET A 160 38.81 0.25 -16.42
C MET A 160 37.71 0.76 -15.49
N ASP A 161 37.97 0.99 -14.20
CA ASP A 161 36.99 1.56 -13.25
C ASP A 161 36.39 2.88 -13.80
N TYR A 162 37.23 3.77 -14.33
CA TYR A 162 36.79 5.04 -14.91
C TYR A 162 36.19 4.88 -16.32
N ILE A 163 36.88 4.21 -17.24
CA ILE A 163 36.44 4.18 -18.66
C ILE A 163 35.26 3.24 -18.94
N SER A 164 34.97 2.28 -18.05
CA SER A 164 33.77 1.43 -18.19
C SER A 164 32.48 2.19 -17.93
N ASN A 165 32.54 3.35 -17.27
CA ASN A 165 31.37 4.20 -17.09
C ASN A 165 30.90 4.73 -18.46
N PRO A 166 29.65 4.47 -18.90
CA PRO A 166 29.17 4.90 -20.21
C PRO A 166 29.07 6.42 -20.36
N ASN A 167 29.02 7.16 -19.25
CA ASN A 167 29.00 8.63 -19.24
C ASN A 167 30.41 9.24 -19.29
N SER A 168 31.49 8.44 -19.27
CA SER A 168 32.86 8.95 -19.47
C SER A 168 33.22 9.12 -20.94
N ILE A 169 33.85 10.26 -21.28
CA ILE A 169 34.51 10.50 -22.58
C ILE A 169 35.95 10.04 -22.46
N ILE A 170 36.43 9.22 -23.39
CA ILE A 170 37.79 8.64 -23.34
C ILE A 170 38.72 9.47 -24.22
N LEU A 171 39.75 10.08 -23.62
CA LEU A 171 40.79 10.81 -24.34
C LEU A 171 42.02 9.91 -24.52
N ALA A 172 42.10 9.23 -25.66
CA ALA A 172 43.12 8.23 -25.98
C ALA A 172 44.39 8.89 -26.56
N VAL A 173 45.34 9.21 -25.67
CA VAL A 173 46.63 9.84 -26.01
C VAL A 173 47.62 8.78 -26.50
N THR A 174 48.09 8.94 -27.75
CA THR A 174 49.04 8.05 -28.44
C THR A 174 50.17 8.88 -29.07
N PRO A 175 51.45 8.48 -29.01
CA PRO A 175 52.52 9.17 -29.71
C PRO A 175 52.60 8.73 -31.18
N ALA A 176 52.67 9.68 -32.10
CA ALA A 176 52.63 9.47 -33.56
C ALA A 176 53.89 8.78 -34.12
N ASN A 177 55.00 8.78 -33.37
CA ASN A 177 56.20 8.01 -33.69
C ASN A 177 56.11 6.53 -33.25
N SER A 178 54.89 5.99 -33.09
CA SER A 178 54.62 4.60 -32.80
C SER A 178 53.41 4.13 -33.60
N ASP A 179 53.39 2.85 -33.99
CA ASP A 179 52.27 2.27 -34.73
C ASP A 179 50.96 2.34 -33.93
N LEU A 180 49.97 2.99 -34.53
CA LEU A 180 48.64 3.21 -33.97
C LEU A 180 47.91 1.90 -33.62
N VAL A 181 48.08 0.85 -34.44
CA VAL A 181 47.50 -0.48 -34.21
C VAL A 181 48.04 -1.09 -32.92
N ASN A 182 49.24 -0.67 -32.50
CA ASN A 182 49.87 -1.11 -31.27
C ASN A 182 49.59 -0.25 -30.03
N SER A 183 48.87 0.87 -30.16
CA SER A 183 48.51 1.77 -29.05
C SER A 183 47.68 1.08 -27.96
N ASP A 184 48.22 1.02 -26.75
CA ASP A 184 47.55 0.43 -25.59
C ASP A 184 46.32 1.23 -25.14
N SER A 185 46.30 2.55 -25.36
CA SER A 185 45.15 3.40 -25.02
C SER A 185 43.98 3.21 -25.99
N LEU A 186 44.23 2.99 -27.28
CA LEU A 186 43.17 2.63 -28.23
C LEU A 186 42.69 1.19 -28.03
N LYS A 187 43.60 0.26 -27.71
CA LYS A 187 43.24 -1.13 -27.38
C LYS A 187 42.34 -1.23 -26.16
N ILE A 188 42.62 -0.49 -25.08
CA ILE A 188 41.76 -0.50 -23.88
C ILE A 188 40.45 0.29 -24.09
N ALA A 189 40.47 1.39 -24.85
CA ALA A 189 39.24 2.12 -25.21
C ALA A 189 38.27 1.23 -26.00
N ARG A 190 38.73 0.48 -27.01
CA ARG A 190 37.86 -0.44 -27.78
C ARG A 190 37.28 -1.61 -26.97
N GLN A 191 37.77 -1.88 -25.76
CA GLN A 191 37.15 -2.88 -24.86
C GLN A 191 35.88 -2.36 -24.17
N VAL A 192 35.70 -1.04 -24.07
CA VAL A 192 34.55 -0.38 -23.41
C VAL A 192 33.76 0.58 -24.33
N ASP A 193 34.30 0.87 -25.51
CA ASP A 193 33.68 1.62 -26.61
C ASP A 193 34.06 0.97 -27.96
N PRO A 194 33.48 -0.19 -28.31
CA PRO A 194 33.88 -0.95 -29.51
C PRO A 194 33.63 -0.21 -30.83
N GLU A 195 32.76 0.80 -30.86
CA GLU A 195 32.47 1.63 -32.03
C GLU A 195 33.28 2.93 -32.10
N GLY A 196 33.95 3.33 -31.02
CA GLY A 196 34.61 4.64 -30.92
C GLY A 196 33.62 5.81 -30.86
N LYS A 197 32.44 5.61 -30.25
CA LYS A 197 31.37 6.61 -30.08
C LYS A 197 31.73 7.74 -29.12
N ARG A 198 32.41 7.43 -28.02
CA ARG A 198 32.77 8.35 -26.92
C ARG A 198 34.28 8.49 -26.73
N THR A 199 35.06 8.03 -27.72
CA THR A 199 36.52 8.05 -27.71
C THR A 199 37.07 9.10 -28.68
N ILE A 200 37.93 9.99 -28.16
CA ILE A 200 38.69 11.00 -28.90
C ILE A 200 40.14 10.53 -29.00
N GLY A 201 40.71 10.49 -30.20
CA GLY A 201 42.13 10.20 -30.39
C GLY A 201 42.99 11.46 -30.32
N VAL A 202 44.08 11.43 -29.54
CA VAL A 202 45.07 12.53 -29.52
C VAL A 202 46.43 11.99 -29.95
N LEU A 203 46.97 12.54 -31.04
CA LEU A 203 48.31 12.23 -31.54
C LEU A 203 49.32 13.26 -31.05
N THR A 204 50.26 12.84 -30.20
CA THR A 204 51.40 13.64 -29.74
C THR A 204 52.64 13.35 -30.57
N LYS A 205 53.70 14.16 -30.45
CA LYS A 205 55.03 13.89 -31.06
C LYS A 205 55.03 13.79 -32.59
N LEU A 206 54.17 14.55 -33.27
CA LEU A 206 54.10 14.61 -34.74
C LEU A 206 55.36 15.22 -35.38
N ASP A 207 56.14 15.94 -34.57
CA ASP A 207 57.46 16.50 -34.81
C ASP A 207 58.60 15.46 -34.75
N LEU A 208 58.37 14.29 -34.14
CA LEU A 208 59.35 13.21 -33.94
C LEU A 208 59.05 11.96 -34.79
N MET A 209 58.34 12.12 -35.91
CA MET A 209 58.08 11.06 -36.87
C MET A 209 59.27 10.86 -37.82
N ASP A 210 59.46 9.63 -38.31
CA ASP A 210 60.54 9.31 -39.24
C ASP A 210 60.38 10.06 -40.57
N ALA A 211 61.49 10.62 -41.07
CA ALA A 211 61.49 11.44 -42.28
C ALA A 211 60.94 10.68 -43.50
N GLY A 212 59.90 11.24 -44.12
CA GLY A 212 59.16 10.60 -45.23
C GLY A 212 57.85 9.94 -44.80
N THR A 213 57.63 9.71 -43.50
CA THR A 213 56.33 9.27 -42.94
C THR A 213 55.48 10.46 -42.51
N ASN A 214 54.17 10.25 -42.36
CA ASN A 214 53.25 11.25 -41.78
C ASN A 214 51.95 10.58 -41.28
N ALA A 215 51.20 11.25 -40.41
CA ALA A 215 49.97 10.77 -39.80
C ALA A 215 48.67 11.26 -40.48
N LEU A 216 48.70 11.77 -41.72
CA LEU A 216 47.56 12.43 -42.35
C LEU A 216 46.33 11.50 -42.52
N ASP A 217 46.53 10.23 -42.85
CA ASP A 217 45.43 9.26 -42.95
C ASP A 217 44.85 8.85 -41.59
N ILE A 218 45.57 9.10 -40.48
CA ILE A 218 45.02 8.95 -39.12
C ILE A 218 44.23 10.20 -38.73
N LEU A 219 44.81 11.40 -38.93
CA LEU A 219 44.18 12.70 -38.64
C LEU A 219 42.92 12.95 -39.49
N SER A 220 42.82 12.34 -40.68
CA SER A 220 41.62 12.35 -41.52
C SER A 220 40.65 11.18 -41.27
N GLY A 221 40.94 10.31 -40.29
CA GLY A 221 40.06 9.22 -39.87
C GLY A 221 39.98 8.01 -40.82
N ARG A 222 40.85 7.94 -41.84
CA ARG A 222 40.87 6.87 -42.86
C ARG A 222 41.53 5.59 -42.37
N SER A 223 42.66 5.72 -41.67
CA SER A 223 43.44 4.59 -41.15
C SER A 223 42.78 3.91 -39.95
N TYR A 224 42.13 4.69 -39.08
CA TYR A 224 41.44 4.19 -37.89
C TYR A 224 40.24 5.10 -37.58
N PRO A 225 38.99 4.62 -37.73
CA PRO A 225 37.82 5.46 -37.50
C PRO A 225 37.49 5.59 -36.01
N LEU A 226 37.26 6.82 -35.57
CA LEU A 226 36.63 7.21 -34.30
C LEU A 226 35.53 8.23 -34.62
N LYS A 227 34.37 8.17 -33.93
CA LYS A 227 33.24 9.09 -34.20
C LYS A 227 33.56 10.54 -33.82
N LEU A 228 34.38 10.74 -32.80
CA LEU A 228 34.87 12.05 -32.36
C LEU A 228 36.23 12.43 -33.01
N GLY A 229 36.74 11.61 -33.93
CA GLY A 229 37.95 11.88 -34.72
C GLY A 229 39.28 11.78 -33.97
N PHE A 230 40.32 12.29 -34.64
CA PHE A 230 41.68 12.42 -34.13
C PHE A 230 42.14 13.88 -34.19
N ILE A 231 42.86 14.33 -33.16
CA ILE A 231 43.44 15.67 -33.08
C ILE A 231 44.96 15.54 -32.89
N GLY A 232 45.72 16.20 -33.74
CA GLY A 232 47.19 16.26 -33.64
C GLY A 232 47.64 17.40 -32.75
N VAL A 233 48.63 17.17 -31.90
CA VAL A 233 49.27 18.19 -31.04
C VAL A 233 50.79 18.03 -30.99
N VAL A 234 51.49 19.16 -30.88
CA VAL A 234 52.95 19.23 -30.72
C VAL A 234 53.24 19.93 -29.39
N ASN A 235 53.86 19.19 -28.47
CA ASN A 235 54.20 19.67 -27.13
C ASN A 235 55.69 20.02 -27.05
N ARG A 236 56.08 20.75 -25.99
CA ARG A 236 57.50 20.97 -25.64
C ARG A 236 58.25 19.63 -25.52
N SER A 237 59.41 19.52 -26.15
CA SER A 237 60.34 18.41 -25.98
C SER A 237 60.97 18.39 -24.58
N GLN A 238 61.68 17.31 -24.24
CA GLN A 238 62.42 17.25 -22.98
C GLN A 238 63.50 18.35 -22.89
N GLN A 239 64.08 18.78 -24.02
CA GLN A 239 65.03 19.89 -24.06
C GLN A 239 64.32 21.23 -23.81
N ASP A 240 63.17 21.48 -24.47
CA ASP A 240 62.37 22.69 -24.26
C ASP A 240 61.91 22.84 -22.79
N ILE A 241 61.62 21.72 -22.11
CA ILE A 241 61.28 21.68 -20.68
C ILE A 241 62.50 22.04 -19.83
N LEU A 242 63.68 21.44 -20.09
CA LEU A 242 64.91 21.74 -19.36
C LEU A 242 65.39 23.18 -19.55
N THR A 243 65.14 23.80 -20.71
CA THR A 243 65.42 25.21 -20.98
C THR A 243 64.30 26.16 -20.51
N ASN A 244 63.27 25.67 -19.82
CA ASN A 244 62.11 26.45 -19.35
C ASN A 244 61.41 27.28 -20.44
N LYS A 245 61.24 26.71 -21.64
CA LYS A 245 60.59 27.38 -22.78
C LYS A 245 59.15 27.80 -22.41
N PRO A 246 58.77 29.08 -22.58
CA PRO A 246 57.42 29.56 -22.29
C PRO A 246 56.33 28.83 -23.07
N MET A 247 55.19 28.61 -22.42
CA MET A 247 54.03 27.94 -23.03
C MET A 247 53.44 28.71 -24.22
N SER A 248 53.49 30.05 -24.21
CA SER A 248 53.11 30.88 -25.36
C SER A 248 53.96 30.56 -26.59
N THR A 249 55.28 30.59 -26.45
CA THR A 249 56.23 30.25 -27.52
C THR A 249 56.12 28.80 -27.99
N ALA A 250 55.68 27.88 -27.12
CA ALA A 250 55.37 26.51 -27.51
C ALA A 250 54.08 26.42 -28.36
N LEU A 251 53.00 27.12 -27.99
CA LEU A 251 51.76 27.20 -28.75
C LEU A 251 51.95 27.94 -30.10
N GLU A 252 52.82 28.94 -30.15
CA GLU A 252 53.22 29.61 -31.39
C GLU A 252 53.97 28.66 -32.32
N ALA A 253 54.94 27.90 -31.80
CA ALA A 253 55.67 26.88 -32.55
C ALA A 253 54.77 25.74 -33.05
N GLU A 254 53.80 25.28 -32.24
CA GLU A 254 52.78 24.31 -32.64
C GLU A 254 51.95 24.82 -33.84
N ASN A 255 51.46 26.06 -33.77
CA ASN A 255 50.71 26.67 -34.87
C ASN A 255 51.57 26.83 -36.13
N GLN A 256 52.82 27.26 -36.00
CA GLN A 256 53.75 27.38 -37.13
C GLN A 256 54.04 26.01 -37.76
N PHE A 257 54.29 24.96 -36.96
CA PHE A 257 54.48 23.60 -37.44
C PHE A 257 53.30 23.13 -38.32
N PHE A 258 52.06 23.23 -37.82
CA PHE A 258 50.90 22.79 -38.60
C PHE A 258 50.65 23.61 -39.87
N GLN A 259 50.96 24.91 -39.89
CA GLN A 259 50.80 25.77 -41.07
C GLN A 259 51.90 25.58 -42.14
N GLN A 260 53.12 25.26 -41.71
CA GLN A 260 54.29 25.13 -42.58
C GLN A 260 54.54 23.69 -43.05
N HIS A 261 54.16 22.68 -42.26
CA HIS A 261 54.45 21.28 -42.58
C HIS A 261 53.69 20.80 -43.83
N PRO A 262 54.37 20.32 -44.90
CA PRO A 262 53.75 20.02 -46.19
C PRO A 262 52.55 19.07 -46.13
N ALA A 263 52.62 18.03 -45.29
CA ALA A 263 51.55 17.05 -45.15
C ALA A 263 50.38 17.51 -44.27
N TYR A 264 50.58 18.47 -43.35
CA TYR A 264 49.57 18.83 -42.34
C TYR A 264 48.87 20.18 -42.58
N ARG A 265 49.38 21.02 -43.48
CA ARG A 265 48.79 22.31 -43.86
C ARG A 265 47.29 22.24 -44.23
N SER A 266 46.84 21.12 -44.80
CA SER A 266 45.44 20.85 -45.16
C SER A 266 44.52 20.49 -43.98
N VAL A 267 45.09 20.10 -42.84
CA VAL A 267 44.37 19.74 -41.60
C VAL A 267 44.69 20.66 -40.43
N ALA A 268 45.55 21.68 -40.62
CA ALA A 268 46.02 22.59 -39.58
C ALA A 268 44.89 23.23 -38.75
N ALA A 269 43.79 23.64 -39.39
CA ALA A 269 42.61 24.21 -38.71
C ALA A 269 41.82 23.22 -37.83
N ARG A 270 42.20 21.93 -37.82
CA ARG A 270 41.65 20.85 -36.99
C ARG A 270 42.73 20.18 -36.11
N CYS A 271 43.87 20.85 -35.95
CA CYS A 271 45.00 20.41 -35.13
C CYS A 271 45.39 21.50 -34.12
N GLY A 272 46.30 21.18 -33.21
CA GLY A 272 46.82 22.08 -32.20
C GLY A 272 45.99 22.13 -30.92
N THR A 273 46.64 22.50 -29.81
CA THR A 273 46.06 22.45 -28.46
C THR A 273 44.89 23.42 -28.29
N GLN A 274 44.89 24.55 -29.03
CA GLN A 274 43.75 25.48 -29.04
C GLN A 274 42.49 24.87 -29.67
N TYR A 275 42.63 24.03 -30.71
CA TYR A 275 41.51 23.29 -31.30
C TYR A 275 41.07 22.17 -30.37
N LEU A 276 42.02 21.42 -29.79
CA LEU A 276 41.74 20.38 -28.79
C LEU A 276 40.90 20.92 -27.62
N SER A 277 41.32 22.03 -26.98
CA SER A 277 40.60 22.63 -25.85
C SER A 277 39.14 22.99 -26.21
N LYS A 278 38.92 23.61 -27.37
CA LYS A 278 37.59 23.97 -27.87
C LYS A 278 36.74 22.74 -28.18
N GLN A 279 37.31 21.69 -28.79
CA GLN A 279 36.58 20.45 -29.06
C GLN A 279 36.22 19.71 -27.76
N LEU A 280 37.16 19.58 -26.81
CA LEU A 280 36.89 18.94 -25.52
C LEU A 280 35.77 19.65 -24.75
N ASN A 281 35.77 20.99 -24.69
CA ASN A 281 34.69 21.77 -24.08
C ASN A 281 33.35 21.58 -24.83
N THR A 282 33.35 21.62 -26.16
CA THR A 282 32.14 21.46 -26.99
C THR A 282 31.51 20.07 -26.82
N ILE A 283 32.34 19.01 -26.89
CA ILE A 283 31.90 17.62 -26.75
C ILE A 283 31.41 17.37 -25.32
N LEU A 284 32.10 17.88 -24.30
CA LEU A 284 31.66 17.77 -22.90
C LEU A 284 30.31 18.45 -22.66
N LEU A 285 30.10 19.67 -23.19
CA LEU A 285 28.82 20.39 -23.07
C LEU A 285 27.68 19.64 -23.77
N ALA A 286 27.91 19.11 -24.98
CA ALA A 286 26.92 18.33 -25.71
C ALA A 286 26.53 17.04 -24.96
N HIS A 287 27.53 16.30 -24.48
CA HIS A 287 27.37 15.05 -23.73
C HIS A 287 26.70 15.26 -22.36
N ILE A 288 27.02 16.36 -21.66
CA ILE A 288 26.27 16.78 -20.46
C ILE A 288 24.81 17.05 -20.81
N LYS A 289 24.53 17.81 -21.88
CA LYS A 289 23.14 18.11 -22.28
C LYS A 289 22.35 16.86 -22.67
N GLU A 290 22.99 15.88 -23.31
CA GLU A 290 22.38 14.57 -23.63
C GLU A 290 22.05 13.75 -22.36
N LYS A 291 22.92 13.78 -21.33
CA LYS A 291 22.80 12.95 -20.13
C LYS A 291 22.05 13.56 -18.95
N LEU A 292 21.84 14.88 -18.92
CA LEU A 292 21.06 15.54 -17.85
C LEU A 292 19.62 15.01 -17.68
N PRO A 293 18.83 14.66 -18.72
CA PRO A 293 17.49 14.09 -18.55
C PRO A 293 17.50 12.71 -17.88
N GLU A 294 18.45 11.85 -18.23
CA GLU A 294 18.64 10.52 -17.62
C GLU A 294 19.01 10.67 -16.14
N LEU A 295 19.93 11.58 -15.83
CA LEU A 295 20.41 11.86 -14.47
C LEU A 295 19.33 12.54 -13.60
N ARG A 296 18.49 13.43 -14.17
CA ARG A 296 17.28 13.97 -13.52
C ARG A 296 16.31 12.86 -13.13
N THR A 297 16.08 11.89 -14.02
CA THR A 297 15.21 10.74 -13.75
C THR A 297 15.78 9.87 -12.65
N LYS A 298 17.08 9.53 -12.71
CA LYS A 298 17.79 8.76 -11.66
C LYS A 298 17.64 9.42 -10.28
N LEU A 299 17.84 10.74 -10.20
CA LEU A 299 17.63 11.52 -8.96
C LEU A 299 16.17 11.53 -8.50
N SER A 300 15.20 11.66 -9.42
CA SER A 300 13.77 11.61 -9.04
C SER A 300 13.39 10.27 -8.42
N THR A 301 13.91 9.16 -8.96
CA THR A 301 13.75 7.82 -8.35
C THR A 301 14.42 7.72 -6.98
N LEU A 302 15.66 8.19 -6.84
CA LEU A 302 16.39 8.19 -5.55
C LEU A 302 15.69 9.05 -4.47
N ILE A 303 15.16 10.22 -4.85
CA ILE A 303 14.33 11.05 -3.96
C ILE A 303 13.07 10.29 -3.53
N SER A 304 12.37 9.64 -4.46
CA SER A 304 11.16 8.87 -4.16
C SER A 304 11.45 7.70 -3.19
N GLN A 305 12.52 6.94 -3.45
CA GLN A 305 12.96 5.82 -2.61
C GLN A 305 13.37 6.30 -1.20
N THR A 306 14.25 7.31 -1.11
CA THR A 306 14.72 7.83 0.18
C THR A 306 13.59 8.52 0.96
N GLN A 307 12.61 9.12 0.28
CA GLN A 307 11.39 9.66 0.93
C GLN A 307 10.48 8.52 1.43
N GLN A 308 10.30 7.43 0.68
CA GLN A 308 9.56 6.24 1.15
C GLN A 308 10.25 5.56 2.34
N GLU A 309 11.58 5.53 2.36
CA GLU A 309 12.37 5.01 3.48
C GLU A 309 12.25 5.93 4.72
N LEU A 310 12.40 7.25 4.55
CA LEU A 310 12.18 8.23 5.61
C LEU A 310 10.76 8.15 6.19
N ASN A 311 9.76 7.90 5.34
CA ASN A 311 8.38 7.69 5.78
C ASN A 311 8.18 6.37 6.56
N GLN A 312 9.03 5.34 6.38
CA GLN A 312 8.99 4.11 7.17
C GLN A 312 9.58 4.27 8.58
N TYR A 313 10.62 5.09 8.73
CA TYR A 313 11.06 5.55 10.06
C TYR A 313 10.06 6.54 10.68
N GLY A 314 9.20 7.13 9.84
CA GLY A 314 8.22 8.16 10.19
C GLY A 314 8.89 9.52 10.43
N GLU A 315 8.11 10.59 10.32
CA GLU A 315 8.62 11.93 10.62
C GLU A 315 9.13 12.01 12.06
N PRO A 316 10.28 12.66 12.34
CA PRO A 316 10.57 13.08 13.70
C PRO A 316 9.47 14.07 14.10
N SER A 317 8.63 13.66 15.05
CA SER A 317 7.68 14.57 15.68
C SER A 317 8.46 15.79 16.18
N ARG A 318 7.90 17.00 16.04
CA ARG A 318 8.39 18.20 16.74
C ARG A 318 8.07 18.05 18.24
N SER A 319 8.74 17.10 18.88
CA SER A 319 8.42 16.51 20.19
C SER A 319 8.67 17.44 21.37
N THR A 320 8.98 18.72 21.11
CA THR A 320 9.05 19.81 22.09
C THR A 320 7.71 20.51 22.31
N GLU A 321 6.71 20.31 21.46
CA GLU A 321 5.35 20.85 21.64
C GLU A 321 4.40 19.76 22.18
N SER A 322 3.78 20.03 23.33
CA SER A 322 2.88 19.10 24.03
C SER A 322 1.60 18.76 23.26
N ILE A 323 1.19 19.64 22.35
CA ILE A 323 -0.14 19.71 21.71
C ILE A 323 -0.47 18.45 20.87
N HIS A 324 0.54 17.72 20.37
CA HIS A 324 0.33 16.63 19.41
C HIS A 324 0.64 15.20 19.93
N ARG A 325 1.04 15.04 21.20
CA ARG A 325 1.42 13.72 21.75
C ARG A 325 0.22 12.76 21.91
N GLY A 326 -0.90 13.25 22.45
CA GLY A 326 -2.13 12.47 22.63
C GLY A 326 -2.68 11.85 21.33
N PRO A 327 -2.95 12.65 20.27
CA PRO A 327 -3.43 12.13 18.99
C PRO A 327 -2.51 11.08 18.34
N LEU A 328 -1.18 11.20 18.53
CA LEU A 328 -0.22 10.21 18.05
C LEU A 328 -0.41 8.87 18.79
N ILE A 329 -0.48 8.88 20.11
CA ILE A 329 -0.70 7.67 20.92
C ILE A 329 -2.05 7.04 20.56
N LEU A 330 -3.14 7.83 20.51
CA LEU A 330 -4.48 7.31 20.17
C LEU A 330 -4.51 6.64 18.78
N ARG A 331 -3.76 7.18 17.81
CA ARG A 331 -3.56 6.55 16.49
C ARG A 331 -2.82 5.22 16.59
N MET A 332 -1.74 5.13 17.37
CA MET A 332 -1.02 3.87 17.60
C MET A 332 -1.89 2.81 18.30
N LEU A 333 -2.60 3.18 19.37
CA LEU A 333 -3.49 2.28 20.12
C LEU A 333 -4.61 1.73 19.21
N THR A 334 -5.22 2.61 18.41
CA THR A 334 -6.31 2.23 17.49
C THR A 334 -5.79 1.35 16.34
N LYS A 335 -4.59 1.64 15.82
CA LYS A 335 -3.94 0.82 14.78
C LYS A 335 -3.68 -0.60 15.30
N PHE A 336 -3.00 -0.74 16.44
CA PHE A 336 -2.71 -2.04 17.06
C PHE A 336 -3.98 -2.83 17.39
N ALA A 337 -5.02 -2.16 17.92
CA ALA A 337 -6.31 -2.80 18.17
C ALA A 337 -6.97 -3.32 16.87
N ASN A 338 -6.95 -2.53 15.80
CA ASN A 338 -7.48 -2.93 14.50
C ASN A 338 -6.68 -4.09 13.87
N ASP A 339 -5.35 -4.06 13.96
CA ASP A 339 -4.47 -5.10 13.41
C ASP A 339 -4.68 -6.45 14.14
N PHE A 340 -4.81 -6.42 15.48
CA PHE A 340 -5.17 -7.59 16.31
C PHE A 340 -6.55 -8.15 15.97
N VAL A 341 -7.57 -7.28 15.80
CA VAL A 341 -8.92 -7.68 15.40
C VAL A 341 -8.92 -8.26 13.99
N ALA A 342 -8.20 -7.66 13.04
CA ALA A 342 -8.09 -8.15 11.67
C ALA A 342 -7.42 -9.54 11.59
N ALA A 343 -6.46 -9.83 12.47
CA ALA A 343 -5.83 -11.15 12.53
C ALA A 343 -6.75 -12.24 13.14
N ILE A 344 -7.68 -11.85 14.02
CA ILE A 344 -8.76 -12.74 14.50
C ILE A 344 -9.84 -12.93 13.42
N ASP A 345 -10.24 -11.86 12.74
CA ASP A 345 -11.29 -11.90 11.70
C ASP A 345 -10.80 -12.48 10.36
N GLY A 346 -9.47 -12.63 10.16
CA GLY A 346 -8.86 -13.15 8.93
C GLY A 346 -8.78 -12.13 7.78
N THR A 347 -8.71 -10.84 8.11
CA THR A 347 -8.77 -9.71 7.16
C THR A 347 -7.48 -8.88 7.08
N SER A 348 -6.42 -9.27 7.79
CA SER A 348 -5.10 -8.61 7.75
C SER A 348 -4.50 -8.58 6.34
N ALA A 349 -3.84 -7.48 5.98
CA ALA A 349 -3.22 -7.33 4.67
C ALA A 349 -1.92 -8.15 4.49
N GLU A 350 -1.19 -8.40 5.58
CA GLU A 350 0.09 -9.14 5.58
C GLU A 350 -0.08 -10.50 6.30
N MET A 351 -0.70 -11.48 5.62
CA MET A 351 -0.86 -12.84 6.14
C MET A 351 0.31 -13.76 5.73
N SER A 352 0.80 -14.56 6.67
CA SER A 352 1.80 -15.61 6.40
C SER A 352 1.19 -16.74 5.57
N THR A 353 1.80 -17.06 4.42
CA THR A 353 1.41 -18.19 3.57
C THR A 353 2.01 -19.53 4.02
N LYS A 354 2.78 -19.55 5.11
CA LYS A 354 3.53 -20.73 5.58
C LYS A 354 2.83 -21.52 6.69
N GLU A 355 2.05 -20.84 7.54
CA GLU A 355 1.46 -21.42 8.75
C GLU A 355 0.06 -20.85 8.99
N LEU A 356 -0.86 -21.65 9.56
CA LEU A 356 -2.15 -21.14 10.02
C LEU A 356 -1.98 -20.36 11.32
N CYS A 357 -2.36 -19.09 11.32
CA CYS A 357 -2.44 -18.21 12.48
C CYS A 357 -3.86 -17.67 12.71
N GLY A 358 -4.11 -17.09 13.88
CA GLY A 358 -5.30 -16.27 14.16
C GLY A 358 -6.63 -17.00 13.98
N GLY A 359 -7.63 -16.34 13.38
CA GLY A 359 -8.98 -16.91 13.23
C GLY A 359 -9.04 -18.29 12.59
N ALA A 360 -8.28 -18.50 11.51
CA ALA A 360 -8.19 -19.80 10.84
C ALA A 360 -7.58 -20.89 11.74
N ARG A 361 -6.61 -20.52 12.59
CA ARG A 361 -5.99 -21.44 13.55
C ARG A 361 -6.92 -21.77 14.72
N ILE A 362 -7.68 -20.79 15.21
CA ILE A 362 -8.72 -20.97 16.24
C ILE A 362 -9.81 -21.93 15.72
N TYR A 363 -10.28 -21.74 14.48
CA TYR A 363 -11.25 -22.66 13.84
C TYR A 363 -10.71 -24.10 13.73
N TYR A 364 -9.43 -24.27 13.36
CA TYR A 364 -8.77 -25.58 13.34
C TYR A 364 -8.66 -26.21 14.74
N ILE A 365 -8.40 -25.42 15.79
CA ILE A 365 -8.37 -25.92 17.18
C ILE A 365 -9.74 -26.49 17.56
N PHE A 366 -10.83 -25.77 17.31
CA PHE A 366 -12.18 -26.23 17.64
C PHE A 366 -12.61 -27.49 16.87
N ASN A 367 -12.41 -27.53 15.56
CA ASN A 367 -12.96 -28.60 14.72
C ASN A 367 -12.03 -29.82 14.62
N ASN A 368 -10.74 -29.60 14.37
CA ASN A 368 -9.79 -30.68 14.11
C ASN A 368 -9.12 -31.17 15.40
N VAL A 369 -8.65 -30.29 16.28
CA VAL A 369 -7.91 -30.70 17.48
C VAL A 369 -8.86 -31.17 18.58
N PHE A 370 -9.81 -30.33 18.98
CA PHE A 370 -10.75 -30.64 20.06
C PHE A 370 -11.74 -31.74 19.67
N GLY A 371 -12.27 -31.72 18.44
CA GLY A 371 -13.12 -32.79 17.91
C GLY A 371 -12.44 -34.17 17.98
N GLN A 372 -11.20 -34.29 17.47
CA GLN A 372 -10.45 -35.56 17.54
C GLN A 372 -10.11 -35.96 18.98
N ALA A 373 -9.83 -35.00 19.87
CA ALA A 373 -9.57 -35.28 21.29
C ALA A 373 -10.82 -35.83 22.03
N LEU A 374 -12.02 -35.36 21.68
CA LEU A 374 -13.28 -35.90 22.20
C LEU A 374 -13.60 -37.27 21.58
N ASP A 375 -13.41 -37.45 20.27
CA ASP A 375 -13.66 -38.73 19.58
C ASP A 375 -12.73 -39.85 20.05
N ALA A 376 -11.51 -39.51 20.46
CA ALA A 376 -10.53 -40.44 21.05
C ALA A 376 -10.90 -40.94 22.46
N ILE A 377 -11.96 -40.44 23.10
CA ILE A 377 -12.43 -40.90 24.42
C ILE A 377 -13.58 -41.91 24.24
N PRO A 378 -13.33 -43.22 24.39
CA PRO A 378 -14.38 -44.24 24.31
C PRO A 378 -15.25 -44.28 25.57
N ALA A 379 -16.57 -44.26 25.39
CA ALA A 379 -17.61 -44.15 26.42
C ALA A 379 -17.58 -45.19 27.58
N CYS A 380 -16.77 -46.24 27.49
CA CYS A 380 -16.76 -47.38 28.43
C CYS A 380 -15.35 -47.99 28.64
N SER A 381 -14.24 -47.29 28.35
CA SER A 381 -12.89 -47.85 28.59
C SER A 381 -12.64 -48.18 30.05
N ASN A 382 -13.10 -47.28 30.94
CA ASN A 382 -12.81 -47.33 32.36
C ASN A 382 -13.85 -48.16 33.15
N LEU A 383 -14.66 -48.96 32.45
CA LEU A 383 -15.73 -49.79 33.02
C LEU A 383 -15.57 -51.24 32.54
N THR A 384 -15.13 -52.13 33.42
CA THR A 384 -15.12 -53.57 33.13
C THR A 384 -16.54 -54.15 33.18
N ASN A 385 -16.71 -55.34 32.59
CA ASN A 385 -17.96 -56.09 32.75
C ASN A 385 -18.17 -56.61 34.19
N HIS A 386 -17.19 -56.49 35.09
CA HIS A 386 -17.39 -56.77 36.52
C HIS A 386 -18.00 -55.54 37.21
N ASP A 387 -17.43 -54.35 37.00
CA ASP A 387 -17.89 -53.09 37.61
C ASP A 387 -19.37 -52.81 37.30
N ILE A 388 -19.78 -53.06 36.05
CA ILE A 388 -21.18 -52.90 35.63
C ILE A 388 -22.10 -53.88 36.38
N ARG A 389 -21.69 -55.16 36.55
CA ARG A 389 -22.46 -56.15 37.33
C ARG A 389 -22.53 -55.78 38.82
N THR A 390 -21.44 -55.28 39.39
CA THR A 390 -21.38 -54.81 40.77
C THR A 390 -22.27 -53.58 40.98
N ALA A 391 -22.30 -52.64 40.03
CA ALA A 391 -23.24 -51.52 40.04
C ALA A 391 -24.72 -51.97 39.93
N ILE A 392 -25.04 -52.94 39.05
CA ILE A 392 -26.40 -53.52 38.95
C ILE A 392 -26.82 -54.16 40.29
N ARG A 393 -25.96 -54.99 40.88
CA ARG A 393 -26.22 -55.69 42.15
C ARG A 393 -26.40 -54.69 43.31
N ASN A 394 -25.49 -53.72 43.44
CA ASN A 394 -25.58 -52.68 44.47
C ASN A 394 -26.82 -51.79 44.31
N SER A 395 -27.22 -51.46 43.07
CA SER A 395 -28.43 -50.68 42.80
C SER A 395 -29.74 -51.48 42.92
N THR A 396 -29.66 -52.81 42.88
CA THR A 396 -30.78 -53.74 43.14
C THR A 396 -30.98 -53.93 44.64
N GLY A 397 -29.89 -53.95 45.41
CA GLY A 397 -29.94 -54.06 46.86
C GLY A 397 -30.43 -55.43 47.36
N PRO A 398 -31.07 -55.51 48.54
CA PRO A 398 -31.35 -56.77 49.22
C PRO A 398 -32.58 -57.55 48.70
N ARG A 399 -33.15 -57.19 47.55
CA ARG A 399 -34.33 -57.85 46.96
C ARG A 399 -34.10 -58.15 45.48
N PRO A 400 -34.45 -59.34 44.97
CA PRO A 400 -34.28 -59.65 43.55
C PRO A 400 -35.21 -58.78 42.69
N SER A 401 -34.63 -58.12 41.67
CA SER A 401 -35.39 -57.33 40.69
C SER A 401 -35.75 -58.14 39.45
N LEU A 402 -36.89 -57.79 38.84
CA LEU A 402 -37.30 -58.28 37.51
C LEU A 402 -36.77 -57.41 36.36
N PHE A 403 -36.27 -56.20 36.66
CA PHE A 403 -35.79 -55.22 35.68
C PHE A 403 -34.43 -54.64 36.10
N VAL A 404 -33.65 -54.16 35.14
CA VAL A 404 -32.38 -53.48 35.39
C VAL A 404 -32.63 -52.13 36.09
N PRO A 405 -31.98 -51.81 37.22
CA PRO A 405 -32.15 -50.52 37.88
C PRO A 405 -31.58 -49.37 37.05
N GLU A 406 -32.38 -48.34 36.76
CA GLU A 406 -31.92 -47.10 36.10
C GLU A 406 -30.79 -46.40 36.89
N LEU A 407 -30.82 -46.52 38.22
CA LEU A 407 -29.79 -46.04 39.13
C LEU A 407 -28.39 -46.61 38.82
N ALA A 408 -28.29 -47.85 38.31
CA ALA A 408 -27.01 -48.43 37.92
C ALA A 408 -26.43 -47.73 36.68
N PHE A 409 -27.26 -47.36 35.72
CA PHE A 409 -26.85 -46.56 34.56
C PHE A 409 -26.46 -45.14 34.99
N ASP A 410 -27.27 -44.51 35.86
CA ASP A 410 -27.02 -43.15 36.37
C ASP A 410 -25.66 -43.04 37.10
N LEU A 411 -25.37 -43.97 38.03
CA LEU A 411 -24.11 -44.02 38.76
C LEU A 411 -22.89 -44.24 37.86
N LEU A 412 -23.03 -44.99 36.76
CA LEU A 412 -21.93 -45.35 35.86
C LEU A 412 -21.64 -44.30 34.78
N VAL A 413 -22.66 -43.57 34.29
CA VAL A 413 -22.48 -42.59 33.21
C VAL A 413 -21.86 -41.27 33.71
N ARG A 414 -22.17 -40.82 34.94
CA ARG A 414 -21.62 -39.58 35.52
C ARG A 414 -20.09 -39.54 35.57
N PRO A 415 -19.36 -40.61 35.97
CA PRO A 415 -17.90 -40.65 35.86
C PRO A 415 -17.37 -40.55 34.43
N GLN A 416 -18.07 -41.11 33.43
CA GLN A 416 -17.63 -41.05 32.03
C GLN A 416 -17.77 -39.62 31.49
N ILE A 417 -18.88 -38.93 31.79
CA ILE A 417 -19.07 -37.51 31.40
C ILE A 417 -17.93 -36.63 31.94
N LYS A 418 -17.40 -36.92 33.14
CA LYS A 418 -16.25 -36.18 33.69
C LYS A 418 -14.96 -36.33 32.87
N LEU A 419 -14.80 -37.37 32.04
CA LEU A 419 -13.63 -37.53 31.18
C LEU A 419 -13.53 -36.44 30.10
N LEU A 420 -14.65 -35.76 29.78
CA LEU A 420 -14.70 -34.65 28.83
C LEU A 420 -14.15 -33.32 29.40
N GLU A 421 -13.88 -33.25 30.72
CA GLU A 421 -13.43 -32.05 31.44
C GLU A 421 -12.03 -31.59 30.99
N ALA A 422 -11.04 -32.49 31.06
CA ALA A 422 -9.66 -32.21 30.69
C ALA A 422 -9.45 -31.75 29.22
N PRO A 423 -10.00 -32.42 28.18
CA PRO A 423 -9.85 -31.93 26.79
C PRO A 423 -10.58 -30.61 26.55
N SER A 424 -11.69 -30.35 27.25
CA SER A 424 -12.43 -29.09 27.13
C SER A 424 -11.65 -27.92 27.71
N LEU A 425 -11.04 -28.09 28.89
CA LEU A 425 -10.12 -27.11 29.47
C LEU A 425 -8.89 -26.87 28.58
N ARG A 426 -8.26 -27.94 28.06
CA ARG A 426 -7.11 -27.79 27.15
C ARG A 426 -7.48 -27.08 25.84
N CYS A 427 -8.74 -27.16 25.39
CA CYS A 427 -9.22 -26.35 24.26
C CYS A 427 -9.25 -24.85 24.58
N VAL A 428 -9.60 -24.45 25.81
CA VAL A 428 -9.54 -23.03 26.24
C VAL A 428 -8.08 -22.54 26.23
N GLU A 429 -7.16 -23.32 26.80
CA GLU A 429 -5.73 -23.00 26.85
C GLU A 429 -5.12 -22.84 25.44
N LEU A 430 -5.43 -23.75 24.51
CA LEU A 430 -4.92 -23.68 23.14
C LEU A 430 -5.40 -22.44 22.37
N VAL A 431 -6.61 -21.94 22.65
CA VAL A 431 -7.11 -20.68 22.06
C VAL A 431 -6.47 -19.46 22.73
N TYR A 432 -6.24 -19.49 24.05
CA TYR A 432 -5.46 -18.47 24.75
C TYR A 432 -4.02 -18.39 24.22
N GLU A 433 -3.33 -19.52 24.04
CA GLU A 433 -2.00 -19.62 23.43
C GLU A 433 -1.96 -18.99 22.03
N GLU A 434 -3.01 -19.14 21.22
CA GLU A 434 -3.09 -18.56 19.89
C GLU A 434 -3.37 -17.04 19.91
N LEU A 435 -4.30 -16.56 20.75
CA LEU A 435 -4.55 -15.13 20.93
C LEU A 435 -3.32 -14.38 21.46
N MET A 436 -2.53 -15.02 22.34
CA MET A 436 -1.25 -14.50 22.82
C MET A 436 -0.22 -14.36 21.68
N LYS A 437 -0.18 -15.28 20.70
CA LYS A 437 0.69 -15.12 19.52
C LYS A 437 0.22 -13.99 18.63
N VAL A 438 -1.09 -13.86 18.38
CA VAL A 438 -1.66 -12.76 17.58
C VAL A 438 -1.29 -11.40 18.16
N CYS A 439 -1.28 -11.27 19.49
CA CYS A 439 -0.81 -10.06 20.18
C CYS A 439 0.67 -9.74 19.86
N HIS A 440 1.55 -10.74 19.87
CA HIS A 440 2.99 -10.58 19.54
C HIS A 440 3.28 -10.50 18.02
N SER A 441 2.32 -10.80 17.15
CA SER A 441 2.47 -10.67 15.70
C SER A 441 1.80 -9.41 15.13
N SER A 442 1.14 -8.60 15.97
CA SER A 442 0.48 -7.34 15.56
C SER A 442 1.46 -6.16 15.50
N ASP A 443 2.70 -6.44 15.10
CA ASP A 443 3.81 -5.50 15.09
C ASP A 443 3.84 -4.66 13.82
N THR A 444 4.08 -3.36 13.97
CA THR A 444 4.35 -2.47 12.84
C THR A 444 5.65 -1.71 13.08
N LYS A 445 6.43 -1.42 12.02
CA LYS A 445 7.68 -0.64 12.12
C LYS A 445 7.52 0.68 12.88
N GLU A 446 6.32 1.26 12.78
CA GLU A 446 5.91 2.50 13.44
C GLU A 446 5.73 2.36 14.97
N LEU A 447 5.39 1.17 15.45
CA LEU A 447 5.34 0.82 16.89
C LEU A 447 6.74 0.45 17.41
N LEU A 448 7.53 -0.27 16.61
CA LEU A 448 8.91 -0.66 16.97
C LEU A 448 9.85 0.55 17.17
N ARG A 449 9.51 1.72 16.60
CA ARG A 449 10.14 3.02 16.90
C ARG A 449 10.02 3.44 18.38
N TYR A 450 9.01 2.94 19.09
CA TYR A 450 8.71 3.27 20.50
C TYR A 450 8.68 1.99 21.35
N PRO A 451 9.85 1.38 21.67
CA PRO A 451 9.91 0.06 22.32
C PRO A 451 9.11 -0.02 23.63
N ARG A 452 9.08 1.07 24.41
CA ARG A 452 8.32 1.17 25.66
C ARG A 452 6.81 1.13 25.41
N LEU A 453 6.29 1.89 24.44
CA LEU A 453 4.87 1.84 24.07
C LEU A 453 4.47 0.45 23.55
N HIS A 454 5.30 -0.18 22.71
CA HIS A 454 5.06 -1.55 22.24
C HIS A 454 5.04 -2.57 23.41
N GLN A 455 6.02 -2.53 24.32
CA GLN A 455 6.01 -3.41 25.50
C GLN A 455 4.73 -3.23 26.33
N ARG A 456 4.33 -1.97 26.61
CA ARG A 456 3.13 -1.67 27.39
C ARG A 456 1.82 -2.07 26.68
N LEU A 457 1.76 -2.01 25.35
CA LEU A 457 0.65 -2.55 24.55
C LEU A 457 0.49 -4.06 24.77
N VAL A 458 1.59 -4.81 24.63
CA VAL A 458 1.60 -6.27 24.79
C VAL A 458 1.29 -6.69 26.23
N GLU A 459 1.82 -5.96 27.24
CA GLU A 459 1.48 -6.17 28.66
C GLU A 459 -0.03 -6.06 28.91
N VAL A 460 -0.66 -4.96 28.51
CA VAL A 460 -2.08 -4.68 28.79
C VAL A 460 -3.02 -5.66 28.09
N VAL A 461 -2.69 -6.14 26.89
CA VAL A 461 -3.49 -7.17 26.20
C VAL A 461 -3.24 -8.56 26.79
N SER A 462 -2.02 -8.86 27.22
CA SER A 462 -1.70 -10.10 27.94
C SER A 462 -2.46 -10.22 29.27
N GLU A 463 -2.62 -9.10 29.99
CA GLU A 463 -3.51 -9.01 31.16
C GLU A 463 -4.97 -9.26 30.79
N LEU A 464 -5.52 -8.57 29.78
CA LEU A 464 -6.91 -8.72 29.34
C LEU A 464 -7.25 -10.18 28.99
N LEU A 465 -6.38 -10.85 28.24
CA LEU A 465 -6.54 -12.26 27.89
C LEU A 465 -6.48 -13.18 29.13
N ARG A 466 -5.59 -12.87 30.09
CA ARG A 466 -5.44 -13.64 31.34
C ARG A 466 -6.63 -13.44 32.30
N GLU A 467 -7.19 -12.23 32.38
CA GLU A 467 -8.42 -11.93 33.12
C GLU A 467 -9.62 -12.74 32.60
N ARG A 468 -9.66 -13.06 31.29
CA ARG A 468 -10.76 -13.82 30.67
C ARG A 468 -10.56 -15.33 30.66
N LEU A 469 -9.32 -15.82 30.75
CA LEU A 469 -9.02 -17.25 30.78
C LEU A 469 -9.75 -17.96 31.93
N SER A 470 -9.61 -17.48 33.16
CA SER A 470 -10.21 -18.11 34.35
C SER A 470 -11.76 -18.20 34.30
N PRO A 471 -12.51 -17.10 34.06
CA PRO A 471 -13.96 -17.16 33.89
C PRO A 471 -14.42 -18.12 32.77
N THR A 472 -13.66 -18.21 31.67
CA THR A 472 -13.97 -19.13 30.56
C THR A 472 -13.79 -20.58 30.97
N SER A 473 -12.70 -20.92 31.69
CA SER A 473 -12.47 -22.26 32.23
C SER A 473 -13.54 -22.67 33.23
N THR A 474 -13.88 -21.83 34.20
CA THR A 474 -14.92 -22.12 35.21
C THR A 474 -16.32 -22.26 34.56
N TYR A 475 -16.60 -21.54 33.47
CA TYR A 475 -17.83 -21.74 32.71
C TYR A 475 -17.86 -23.10 32.00
N VAL A 476 -16.75 -23.52 31.39
CA VAL A 476 -16.61 -24.85 30.74
C VAL A 476 -16.75 -25.99 31.75
N GLU A 477 -16.11 -25.88 32.92
CA GLU A 477 -16.31 -26.78 34.07
C GLU A 477 -17.79 -26.85 34.48
N SER A 478 -18.47 -25.69 34.51
CA SER A 478 -19.89 -25.60 34.87
C SER A 478 -20.80 -26.30 33.86
N LEU A 479 -20.55 -26.19 32.55
CA LEU A 479 -21.30 -26.93 31.52
C LEU A 479 -21.21 -28.44 31.72
N ILE A 480 -20.01 -28.96 31.95
CA ILE A 480 -19.77 -30.39 32.19
C ILE A 480 -20.38 -30.83 33.53
N SER A 481 -20.37 -29.97 34.54
CA SER A 481 -21.06 -30.20 35.82
C SER A 481 -22.58 -30.27 35.65
N ILE A 482 -23.19 -29.46 34.77
CA ILE A 482 -24.63 -29.49 34.43
C ILE A 482 -25.00 -30.82 33.76
N GLU A 483 -24.28 -31.22 32.71
CA GLU A 483 -24.48 -32.52 32.04
C GLU A 483 -24.24 -33.73 32.98
N ARG A 484 -23.42 -33.55 34.04
CA ARG A 484 -23.21 -34.55 35.09
C ARG A 484 -24.25 -34.49 36.23
N ALA A 485 -25.02 -33.40 36.33
CA ALA A 485 -26.00 -33.17 37.40
C ALA A 485 -27.36 -33.79 37.08
N TYR A 486 -27.82 -33.68 35.83
CA TYR A 486 -29.10 -34.21 35.37
C TYR A 486 -28.93 -35.01 34.07
N ILE A 487 -29.47 -36.24 34.05
CA ILE A 487 -29.39 -37.15 32.90
C ILE A 487 -30.77 -37.29 32.29
N ASN A 488 -30.92 -36.80 31.06
CA ASN A 488 -32.20 -36.71 30.37
C ASN A 488 -32.50 -37.99 29.57
N THR A 489 -33.12 -38.98 30.21
CA THR A 489 -33.58 -40.22 29.56
C THR A 489 -34.72 -40.02 28.57
N ASN A 490 -35.29 -38.81 28.47
CA ASN A 490 -36.30 -38.43 27.46
C ASN A 490 -35.69 -37.72 26.22
N HIS A 491 -34.36 -37.69 26.07
CA HIS A 491 -33.71 -37.06 24.92
C HIS A 491 -34.07 -37.78 23.60
N PRO A 492 -34.44 -37.08 22.50
CA PRO A 492 -34.90 -37.73 21.26
C PRO A 492 -33.92 -38.75 20.65
N ASP A 493 -32.61 -38.46 20.67
CA ASP A 493 -31.57 -39.35 20.14
C ASP A 493 -31.19 -40.49 21.12
N PHE A 494 -31.76 -40.55 22.33
CA PHE A 494 -31.38 -41.56 23.34
C PHE A 494 -32.13 -42.87 23.14
N LEU A 495 -31.38 -43.97 23.05
CA LEU A 495 -31.94 -45.31 22.89
C LEU A 495 -32.53 -45.81 24.21
N GLY A 496 -33.80 -45.47 24.48
CA GLY A 496 -34.55 -46.00 25.63
C GLY A 496 -34.52 -47.54 25.68
N ALA A 497 -34.66 -48.11 26.88
CA ALA A 497 -34.34 -49.51 27.17
C ALA A 497 -34.97 -50.53 26.20
N ALA A 498 -36.22 -50.33 25.77
CA ALA A 498 -36.88 -51.21 24.78
C ALA A 498 -36.20 -51.19 23.40
N GLY A 499 -35.73 -50.03 22.93
CA GLY A 499 -34.98 -49.90 21.68
C GLY A 499 -33.58 -50.50 21.78
N ALA A 500 -32.90 -50.28 22.90
CA ALA A 500 -31.60 -50.90 23.18
C ALA A 500 -31.71 -52.45 23.24
N MET A 501 -32.77 -52.99 23.85
CA MET A 501 -33.08 -54.43 23.84
C MET A 501 -33.34 -54.98 22.43
N ALA A 502 -34.12 -54.28 21.59
CA ALA A 502 -34.36 -54.68 20.21
C ALA A 502 -33.06 -54.69 19.36
N ASN A 503 -32.17 -53.73 19.60
CA ASN A 503 -30.84 -53.70 18.98
C ASN A 503 -29.97 -54.88 19.45
N LEU A 504 -29.91 -55.16 20.76
CA LEU A 504 -29.17 -56.31 21.30
C LEU A 504 -29.74 -57.66 20.83
N GLU A 505 -31.06 -57.79 20.66
CA GLU A 505 -31.66 -58.97 20.04
C GLU A 505 -31.26 -59.14 18.57
N THR A 506 -31.27 -58.07 17.77
CA THR A 506 -30.90 -58.15 16.35
C THR A 506 -29.40 -58.37 16.15
N GLU A 507 -28.55 -57.78 16.99
CA GLU A 507 -27.12 -58.09 17.10
C GLU A 507 -26.89 -59.55 17.51
N SER A 508 -27.61 -60.06 18.51
CA SER A 508 -27.52 -61.46 18.95
C SER A 508 -27.99 -62.44 17.86
N LYS A 509 -29.01 -62.07 17.09
CA LYS A 509 -29.47 -62.82 15.91
C LYS A 509 -28.45 -62.77 14.76
N LYS A 510 -27.70 -61.66 14.59
CA LYS A 510 -26.54 -61.57 13.67
C LYS A 510 -25.37 -62.46 14.15
N LYS A 511 -24.94 -62.36 15.41
CA LYS A 511 -23.88 -63.21 16.00
C LYS A 511 -24.22 -64.70 15.86
N LYS A 512 -25.43 -65.12 16.25
CA LYS A 512 -25.88 -66.53 16.11
C LYS A 512 -25.91 -67.00 14.64
N LYS A 513 -26.12 -66.13 13.64
CA LYS A 513 -25.97 -66.44 12.20
C LYS A 513 -24.51 -66.48 11.71
N ILE A 514 -23.57 -65.88 12.43
CA ILE A 514 -22.12 -65.94 12.13
C ILE A 514 -21.50 -67.17 12.78
N ASP A 515 -21.86 -67.48 14.04
CA ASP A 515 -21.34 -68.64 14.75
C ASP A 515 -21.93 -69.96 14.25
N SER A 516 -23.14 -69.98 13.70
CA SER A 516 -23.64 -71.17 12.96
C SER A 516 -22.85 -71.42 11.67
N LYS A 517 -22.46 -70.36 10.94
CA LYS A 517 -21.53 -70.47 9.80
C LYS A 517 -20.12 -70.93 10.20
N ARG A 518 -19.67 -70.65 11.44
CA ARG A 518 -18.41 -71.19 11.98
C ARG A 518 -18.52 -72.65 12.43
N LYS A 519 -19.59 -73.04 13.12
CA LYS A 519 -19.77 -74.42 13.62
C LYS A 519 -19.87 -75.47 12.50
N ASN A 520 -20.41 -75.13 11.33
CA ASN A 520 -20.47 -76.02 10.16
C ASN A 520 -19.12 -76.26 9.43
N ARG A 521 -17.97 -75.97 10.05
CA ARG A 521 -16.63 -76.14 9.42
C ARG A 521 -15.58 -76.90 10.24
N MET A 522 -15.90 -77.48 11.39
CA MET A 522 -14.91 -78.21 12.20
C MET A 522 -15.43 -79.55 12.76
N SER A 523 -14.95 -80.63 12.17
CA SER A 523 -14.77 -81.96 12.79
C SER A 523 -13.50 -82.59 12.18
N PRO A 524 -12.75 -83.43 12.90
CA PRO A 524 -11.28 -83.39 12.80
C PRO A 524 -10.64 -84.53 12.01
N PRO A 525 -9.39 -84.34 11.54
CA PRO A 525 -8.38 -85.39 11.51
C PRO A 525 -7.55 -85.37 12.82
N THR A 526 -7.21 -86.55 13.33
CA THR A 526 -6.37 -86.74 14.53
C THR A 526 -4.90 -86.97 14.18
N SER A 527 -4.03 -86.67 15.14
CA SER A 527 -2.66 -87.21 15.33
C SER A 527 -1.57 -86.95 14.26
N PHE A 528 -0.37 -86.68 14.76
CA PHE A 528 0.91 -86.65 14.05
C PHE A 528 1.21 -87.96 13.30
N ASP A 529 1.89 -87.88 12.16
CA ASP A 529 3.04 -88.75 11.85
C ASP A 529 4.02 -88.10 10.84
N MET A 530 5.21 -88.69 10.65
CA MET A 530 6.32 -88.20 9.83
C MET A 530 6.22 -88.55 8.33
N LYS A 531 6.46 -87.57 7.42
CA LYS A 531 7.57 -87.59 6.39
C LYS A 531 7.44 -86.54 5.24
N MET A 532 8.59 -85.96 4.89
CA MET A 532 9.15 -85.59 3.56
C MET A 532 8.30 -85.02 2.40
N ASN A 533 8.80 -83.89 1.84
CA ASN A 533 8.81 -83.42 0.43
C ASN A 533 7.49 -83.18 -0.34
N GLY A 534 7.47 -82.17 -1.24
CA GLY A 534 6.38 -82.09 -2.25
C GLY A 534 6.05 -80.79 -3.02
N ASN A 535 6.97 -79.82 -3.13
CA ASN A 535 7.08 -78.72 -4.14
C ASN A 535 5.93 -78.35 -5.17
N ILE A 536 5.87 -77.06 -5.55
CA ILE A 536 5.33 -76.46 -6.83
C ILE A 536 3.82 -76.07 -6.95
N SER A 537 3.58 -74.73 -6.97
CA SER A 537 2.81 -73.85 -7.92
C SER A 537 1.38 -74.21 -8.43
N SER A 538 0.54 -73.35 -9.09
CA SER A 538 0.61 -71.93 -9.56
C SER A 538 -0.76 -71.41 -10.08
N ASN A 539 -0.94 -70.07 -10.16
CA ASN A 539 -1.81 -69.28 -11.11
C ASN A 539 -3.36 -69.31 -10.95
N ARG A 540 -4.04 -68.13 -10.91
CA ARG A 540 -4.79 -67.37 -11.96
C ARG A 540 -6.17 -68.00 -12.36
N SER A 541 -7.26 -67.30 -12.73
CA SER A 541 -7.75 -65.89 -12.70
C SER A 541 -9.25 -65.87 -13.17
N ASP A 542 -10.02 -64.85 -13.64
CA ASP A 542 -9.88 -63.41 -13.99
C ASP A 542 -11.27 -62.68 -14.09
N VAL A 543 -11.30 -61.35 -13.81
CA VAL A 543 -12.00 -60.20 -14.50
C VAL A 543 -13.53 -60.12 -14.84
N GLY A 544 -14.12 -58.92 -14.61
CA GLY A 544 -15.29 -58.30 -15.32
C GLY A 544 -16.64 -58.20 -14.55
N ASP A 545 -17.56 -57.23 -14.76
CA ASP A 545 -17.55 -55.88 -15.39
C ASP A 545 -18.80 -55.03 -14.90
N ASN A 546 -19.03 -53.82 -15.43
CA ASN A 546 -19.95 -52.74 -14.98
C ASN A 546 -21.47 -52.88 -15.36
N GLY A 547 -22.36 -52.04 -14.76
CA GLY A 547 -23.74 -51.79 -15.26
C GLY A 547 -24.71 -50.99 -14.34
N SER A 548 -25.67 -50.25 -14.94
CA SER A 548 -26.69 -49.36 -14.28
C SER A 548 -27.76 -48.91 -15.33
N VAL A 549 -28.83 -48.09 -15.13
CA VAL A 549 -29.37 -47.14 -14.11
C VAL A 549 -30.93 -47.07 -14.21
N VAL A 550 -31.66 -46.40 -13.28
CA VAL A 550 -33.12 -46.02 -13.29
C VAL A 550 -34.10 -47.20 -13.06
N GLY A 551 -35.26 -47.12 -12.38
CA GLY A 551 -36.06 -46.08 -11.67
C GLY A 551 -37.38 -46.73 -11.10
N THR A 552 -38.54 -46.12 -10.77
CA THR A 552 -39.09 -44.73 -10.65
C THR A 552 -40.45 -44.76 -9.88
N GLU A 553 -40.78 -43.77 -9.02
CA GLU A 553 -42.12 -43.27 -8.52
C GLU A 553 -43.17 -44.21 -7.82
N MET A 554 -43.63 -43.91 -6.57
CA MET A 554 -44.88 -43.22 -6.10
C MET A 554 -46.01 -44.21 -5.65
N ASP A 555 -46.98 -43.93 -4.74
CA ASP A 555 -47.37 -42.69 -4.02
C ASP A 555 -48.17 -42.90 -2.68
N PHE A 556 -48.26 -41.83 -1.85
CA PHE A 556 -49.28 -41.42 -0.82
C PHE A 556 -49.75 -42.25 0.43
N ASP A 557 -49.65 -41.61 1.61
CA ASP A 557 -50.61 -41.42 2.75
C ASP A 557 -51.38 -42.59 3.43
N THR A 558 -51.96 -42.47 4.65
CA THR A 558 -52.19 -41.33 5.59
C THR A 558 -52.03 -41.75 7.08
N SER A 559 -52.18 -40.81 8.03
CA SER A 559 -52.05 -41.02 9.49
C SER A 559 -53.38 -41.24 10.24
N SER A 560 -53.36 -41.95 11.39
CA SER A 560 -54.37 -41.83 12.45
C SER A 560 -53.89 -42.39 13.82
N SER A 561 -54.66 -42.09 14.87
CA SER A 561 -54.34 -42.24 16.31
C SER A 561 -54.46 -43.64 16.92
N ALA A 562 -53.83 -43.84 18.08
CA ALA A 562 -53.95 -45.04 18.93
C ALA A 562 -55.37 -45.23 19.54
N PRO A 563 -55.62 -46.40 20.17
CA PRO A 563 -55.57 -46.41 21.65
C PRO A 563 -54.82 -47.61 22.26
N LYS A 564 -54.65 -47.61 23.59
CA LYS A 564 -54.17 -48.74 24.39
C LYS A 564 -55.37 -49.48 25.02
N ASP A 565 -55.37 -50.81 25.06
CA ASP A 565 -55.07 -51.59 26.29
C ASP A 565 -55.46 -53.08 26.20
N SER A 566 -54.99 -53.86 27.19
CA SER A 566 -55.49 -55.18 27.64
C SER A 566 -55.30 -56.43 26.74
N PHE A 567 -54.22 -57.18 27.00
CA PHE A 567 -54.22 -58.66 26.90
C PHE A 567 -53.49 -59.33 28.09
N LEU A 568 -53.71 -58.82 29.31
CA LEU A 568 -53.19 -59.36 30.56
C LEU A 568 -53.96 -60.64 31.01
N ASN A 569 -54.11 -61.62 30.11
CA ASN A 569 -55.05 -62.74 30.29
C ASN A 569 -54.55 -64.13 29.86
N TYR A 570 -53.25 -64.29 29.52
CA TYR A 570 -52.74 -65.55 28.92
C TYR A 570 -51.56 -66.22 29.66
N PHE A 571 -50.98 -65.61 30.69
CA PHE A 571 -49.68 -66.06 31.25
C PHE A 571 -49.63 -66.35 32.77
N PHE A 572 -50.77 -66.36 33.48
CA PHE A 572 -50.81 -66.73 34.90
C PHE A 572 -52.00 -67.64 35.27
N GLY A 573 -51.74 -68.93 35.49
CA GLY A 573 -52.51 -69.77 36.43
C GLY A 573 -53.28 -70.98 35.86
N GLY A 574 -52.81 -72.19 36.21
CA GLY A 574 -53.50 -73.49 36.06
C GLY A 574 -52.66 -74.59 36.72
N ALA A 575 -53.23 -75.54 37.47
CA ALA A 575 -52.50 -76.20 38.57
C ALA A 575 -52.80 -77.72 38.81
N SER A 576 -52.08 -78.29 39.82
CA SER A 576 -52.19 -79.64 40.42
C SER A 576 -51.42 -80.78 39.70
N LYS A 577 -50.79 -81.79 40.36
CA LYS A 577 -50.85 -82.29 41.77
C LYS A 577 -49.47 -82.73 42.36
N ASN A 578 -49.41 -82.71 43.71
CA ASN A 578 -48.67 -83.50 44.73
C ASN A 578 -47.47 -84.42 44.37
N GLU A 579 -46.42 -84.41 45.23
CA GLU A 579 -46.18 -85.45 46.26
C GLU A 579 -45.15 -85.08 47.37
N ARG A 580 -45.04 -85.91 48.43
CA ARG A 580 -44.23 -85.80 49.69
C ARG A 580 -44.25 -87.19 50.42
N PRO A 581 -43.48 -87.48 51.51
CA PRO A 581 -42.05 -87.24 51.81
C PRO A 581 -41.34 -88.44 52.54
N ALA A 582 -39.99 -88.50 52.58
CA ALA A 582 -39.10 -89.13 53.61
C ALA A 582 -37.63 -88.99 53.14
N LEU A 583 -36.53 -88.76 53.90
CA LEU A 583 -36.08 -88.88 55.30
C LEU A 583 -35.31 -90.19 55.65
N GLY A 584 -34.02 -90.08 55.99
CA GLY A 584 -33.15 -91.20 56.39
C GLY A 584 -31.72 -90.79 56.82
N SER A 585 -31.27 -91.38 57.93
CA SER A 585 -29.93 -91.39 58.60
C SER A 585 -28.67 -91.38 57.71
N GLN A 586 -27.52 -90.75 58.02
CA GLN A 586 -26.72 -90.55 59.26
C GLN A 586 -25.60 -91.59 59.47
N GLU A 587 -24.49 -91.17 60.12
CA GLU A 587 -23.25 -91.91 60.52
C GLU A 587 -22.16 -92.14 59.45
N MET A 588 -20.88 -92.41 59.80
CA MET A 588 -19.91 -91.66 60.64
C MET A 588 -18.52 -92.35 60.64
N MET A 589 -17.40 -91.58 60.54
CA MET A 589 -16.11 -91.81 61.26
C MET A 589 -15.31 -93.13 60.97
N THR A 590 -14.05 -93.39 61.38
CA THR A 590 -12.92 -92.62 61.98
C THR A 590 -11.54 -93.28 61.74
N LYS A 591 -10.45 -92.49 61.81
CA LYS A 591 -9.21 -92.69 62.64
C LYS A 591 -8.24 -91.51 62.40
N VAL A 592 -7.65 -90.74 63.34
CA VAL A 592 -7.40 -90.75 64.81
C VAL A 592 -6.08 -91.39 65.27
N GLN A 593 -5.24 -90.57 65.96
CA GLN A 593 -4.40 -90.78 67.17
C GLN A 593 -3.44 -89.56 67.34
N TYR A 594 -3.07 -89.01 68.52
CA TYR A 594 -3.46 -89.25 69.93
C TYR A 594 -3.07 -88.06 70.88
N ALA A 595 -3.95 -87.68 71.83
CA ALA A 595 -3.67 -87.15 73.19
C ALA A 595 -2.96 -85.77 73.43
N PRO A 596 -2.99 -85.16 74.64
CA PRO A 596 -4.14 -84.83 75.54
C PRO A 596 -4.03 -83.37 76.14
N PRO A 597 -4.74 -82.95 77.22
CA PRO A 597 -6.13 -82.45 77.20
C PRO A 597 -6.37 -81.09 77.94
N MET A 598 -7.48 -80.38 77.64
CA MET A 598 -8.43 -79.76 78.62
C MET A 598 -9.45 -78.78 77.97
N SER A 599 -10.65 -78.71 78.58
CA SER A 599 -11.73 -77.70 78.39
C SER A 599 -12.17 -77.33 76.96
N VAL A 600 -13.30 -77.88 76.53
CA VAL A 600 -13.97 -77.53 75.25
C VAL A 600 -15.31 -76.84 75.48
N ASN A 601 -15.41 -75.56 75.11
CA ASN A 601 -16.72 -74.89 74.92
C ASN A 601 -16.70 -73.65 74.00
N SER A 602 -15.65 -73.45 73.19
CA SER A 602 -15.43 -72.22 72.40
C SER A 602 -15.04 -72.44 70.93
N MET A 603 -14.96 -73.69 70.46
CA MET A 603 -14.46 -74.00 69.11
C MET A 603 -15.53 -74.15 68.02
N MET A 604 -16.80 -74.42 68.39
CA MET A 604 -17.81 -74.82 67.40
C MET A 604 -18.36 -73.67 66.54
N GLU A 605 -18.37 -72.43 67.07
CA GLU A 605 -18.73 -71.25 66.28
C GLU A 605 -17.64 -70.92 65.23
N SER A 606 -16.36 -71.08 65.58
CA SER A 606 -15.25 -70.66 64.70
C SER A 606 -15.17 -71.43 63.39
N GLU A 607 -15.52 -72.73 63.36
CA GLU A 607 -15.57 -73.51 62.12
C GLU A 607 -16.76 -73.13 61.22
N MET A 608 -17.92 -72.80 61.77
CA MET A 608 -19.06 -72.36 60.96
C MET A 608 -18.83 -70.97 60.38
N VAL A 609 -18.31 -70.03 61.19
CA VAL A 609 -17.93 -68.69 60.72
C VAL A 609 -16.87 -68.80 59.61
N LYS A 610 -15.78 -69.56 59.81
CA LYS A 610 -14.75 -69.74 58.77
C LYS A 610 -15.26 -70.42 57.51
N LYS A 611 -16.22 -71.34 57.60
CA LYS A 611 -16.85 -71.96 56.42
C LYS A 611 -17.79 -71.00 55.68
N LEU A 612 -18.46 -70.07 56.38
CA LEU A 612 -19.17 -68.96 55.72
C LEU A 612 -18.19 -67.98 55.06
N GLU A 613 -17.14 -67.54 55.77
CA GLU A 613 -16.13 -66.59 55.27
C GLU A 613 -15.37 -67.15 54.06
N GLN A 614 -14.99 -68.44 54.08
CA GLN A 614 -14.37 -69.10 52.92
C GLN A 614 -15.36 -69.35 51.78
N ALA A 615 -16.66 -69.45 52.04
CA ALA A 615 -17.69 -69.56 51.00
C ALA A 615 -18.06 -68.21 50.36
N THR A 616 -17.91 -67.08 51.08
CA THR A 616 -18.04 -65.75 50.49
C THR A 616 -16.79 -65.36 49.70
N LEU A 617 -15.61 -65.43 50.31
CA LEU A 617 -14.34 -64.96 49.70
C LEU A 617 -13.95 -65.72 48.41
N ASN A 618 -14.22 -67.02 48.31
CA ASN A 618 -13.88 -67.80 47.10
C ASN A 618 -14.88 -67.63 45.94
N ASN A 619 -16.02 -66.96 46.14
CA ASN A 619 -17.04 -66.78 45.09
C ASN A 619 -16.89 -65.48 44.28
N GLU A 620 -16.17 -64.46 44.78
CA GLU A 620 -16.18 -63.11 44.18
C GLU A 620 -15.56 -63.07 42.77
N ASN A 621 -14.59 -63.94 42.49
CA ASN A 621 -13.91 -64.05 41.19
C ASN A 621 -14.41 -65.22 40.31
N GLY A 622 -15.41 -65.97 40.74
CA GLY A 622 -15.76 -67.29 40.17
C GLY A 622 -17.16 -67.46 39.58
N ILE A 623 -18.06 -66.48 39.71
CA ILE A 623 -19.43 -66.60 39.19
C ILE A 623 -19.43 -66.51 37.66
N VAL A 624 -19.71 -67.66 37.01
CA VAL A 624 -20.15 -67.70 35.61
C VAL A 624 -21.40 -66.83 35.51
N ALA A 625 -21.31 -65.75 34.74
CA ALA A 625 -22.44 -64.83 34.57
C ALA A 625 -23.64 -65.60 34.00
N THR A 626 -24.81 -65.40 34.58
CA THR A 626 -26.03 -65.93 33.95
C THR A 626 -26.26 -65.23 32.60
N ASP A 627 -26.85 -65.93 31.62
CA ASP A 627 -27.24 -65.34 30.33
C ASP A 627 -28.02 -64.03 30.50
N ARG A 628 -28.80 -63.93 31.60
CA ARG A 628 -29.50 -62.72 32.03
C ARG A 628 -28.53 -61.62 32.47
N GLU A 629 -27.64 -61.85 33.44
CA GLU A 629 -26.68 -60.83 33.90
C GLU A 629 -25.75 -60.34 32.79
N GLU A 630 -25.36 -61.20 31.84
CA GLU A 630 -24.55 -60.76 30.70
C GLU A 630 -25.37 -59.83 29.79
N LEU A 631 -26.63 -60.16 29.52
CA LEU A 631 -27.54 -59.32 28.73
C LEU A 631 -27.84 -57.97 29.43
N GLU A 632 -28.07 -57.98 30.74
CA GLU A 632 -28.26 -56.77 31.55
C GLU A 632 -26.99 -55.88 31.56
N THR A 633 -25.80 -56.50 31.58
CA THR A 633 -24.50 -55.82 31.45
C THR A 633 -24.33 -55.18 30.07
N GLN A 634 -24.69 -55.90 29.00
CA GLN A 634 -24.64 -55.38 27.63
C GLN A 634 -25.65 -54.23 27.44
N LEU A 635 -26.85 -54.32 28.03
CA LEU A 635 -27.85 -53.26 28.01
C LEU A 635 -27.32 -51.96 28.61
N ILE A 636 -26.78 -51.97 29.83
CA ILE A 636 -26.20 -50.76 30.45
C ILE A 636 -25.04 -50.21 29.61
N ARG A 637 -24.15 -51.07 29.09
CA ARG A 637 -23.04 -50.62 28.21
C ARG A 637 -23.56 -49.90 26.95
N THR A 638 -24.64 -50.38 26.33
CA THR A 638 -25.29 -49.71 25.20
C THR A 638 -25.93 -48.37 25.61
N LEU A 639 -26.60 -48.31 26.76
CA LEU A 639 -27.22 -47.08 27.27
C LEU A 639 -26.16 -46.01 27.61
N ILE A 640 -25.08 -46.37 28.31
CA ILE A 640 -23.94 -45.46 28.60
C ILE A 640 -23.36 -44.94 27.29
N THR A 641 -23.11 -45.81 26.30
CA THR A 641 -22.57 -45.40 25.00
C THR A 641 -23.52 -44.45 24.26
N SER A 642 -24.83 -44.70 24.29
CA SER A 642 -25.84 -43.83 23.67
C SER A 642 -25.88 -42.45 24.33
N TYR A 643 -25.95 -42.36 25.66
CA TYR A 643 -26.02 -41.08 26.37
C TYR A 643 -24.69 -40.29 26.29
N PHE A 644 -23.56 -40.96 26.49
CA PHE A 644 -22.24 -40.34 26.40
C PHE A 644 -21.98 -39.71 25.03
N ASN A 645 -22.40 -40.38 23.94
CA ASN A 645 -22.23 -39.83 22.59
C ASN A 645 -23.09 -38.58 22.34
N ILE A 646 -24.26 -38.47 22.98
CA ILE A 646 -25.10 -37.26 22.94
C ILE A 646 -24.42 -36.12 23.70
N VAL A 647 -24.02 -36.35 24.96
CA VAL A 647 -23.31 -35.35 25.77
C VAL A 647 -22.01 -34.90 25.09
N ARG A 648 -21.25 -35.82 24.51
CA ARG A 648 -20.03 -35.52 23.76
C ARG A 648 -20.29 -34.58 22.57
N LYS A 649 -21.37 -34.81 21.81
CA LYS A 649 -21.82 -33.94 20.71
C LYS A 649 -22.25 -32.56 21.22
N ASN A 650 -22.94 -32.49 22.37
CA ASN A 650 -23.30 -31.22 23.02
C ASN A 650 -22.04 -30.43 23.42
N ILE A 651 -21.10 -31.06 24.13
CA ILE A 651 -19.83 -30.45 24.57
C ILE A 651 -18.99 -29.99 23.36
N GLN A 652 -18.94 -30.79 22.28
CA GLN A 652 -18.21 -30.46 21.04
C GLN A 652 -18.73 -29.17 20.37
N ASP A 653 -20.01 -28.83 20.55
CA ASP A 653 -20.65 -27.63 20.00
C ASP A 653 -20.64 -26.44 21.01
N LEU A 654 -20.94 -26.71 22.28
CA LEU A 654 -21.08 -25.70 23.32
C LEU A 654 -19.75 -25.13 23.83
N VAL A 655 -18.68 -25.93 23.92
CA VAL A 655 -17.38 -25.45 24.40
C VAL A 655 -16.77 -24.43 23.43
N PRO A 656 -16.70 -24.67 22.10
CA PRO A 656 -16.26 -23.65 21.13
C PRO A 656 -17.07 -22.36 21.20
N LYS A 657 -18.41 -22.44 21.32
CA LYS A 657 -19.28 -21.26 21.45
C LYS A 657 -18.99 -20.46 22.73
N SER A 658 -18.71 -21.17 23.83
CA SER A 658 -18.38 -20.55 25.12
C SER A 658 -17.05 -19.82 25.08
N VAL A 659 -16.02 -20.44 24.50
CA VAL A 659 -14.69 -19.82 24.30
C VAL A 659 -14.78 -18.64 23.33
N MET A 660 -15.54 -18.79 22.24
CA MET A 660 -15.75 -17.71 21.27
C MET A 660 -16.44 -16.51 21.91
N HIS A 661 -17.44 -16.71 22.77
CA HIS A 661 -18.15 -15.62 23.44
C HIS A 661 -17.32 -14.97 24.58
N LEU A 662 -16.84 -15.77 25.53
CA LEU A 662 -16.25 -15.28 26.79
C LEU A 662 -14.78 -14.84 26.68
N LEU A 663 -14.03 -15.41 25.73
CA LEU A 663 -12.62 -15.11 25.51
C LEU A 663 -12.39 -14.34 24.19
N VAL A 664 -12.79 -14.90 23.04
CA VAL A 664 -12.44 -14.31 21.72
C VAL A 664 -13.19 -12.99 21.49
N ASN A 665 -14.52 -13.03 21.42
CA ASN A 665 -15.35 -11.85 21.13
C ASN A 665 -15.21 -10.78 22.21
N TYR A 666 -15.21 -11.18 23.50
CA TYR A 666 -15.00 -10.22 24.58
C TYR A 666 -13.66 -9.46 24.43
N SER A 667 -12.57 -10.15 24.10
CA SER A 667 -11.27 -9.51 23.92
C SER A 667 -11.25 -8.63 22.66
N ARG A 668 -11.84 -9.12 21.55
CA ARG A 668 -12.02 -8.41 20.28
C ARG A 668 -12.79 -7.08 20.45
N GLU A 669 -13.81 -7.06 21.30
CA GLU A 669 -14.63 -5.86 21.58
C GLU A 669 -14.03 -4.96 22.68
N SER A 670 -13.31 -5.54 23.64
CA SER A 670 -12.78 -4.79 24.81
C SER A 670 -11.39 -4.20 24.60
N ILE A 671 -10.59 -4.72 23.64
CA ILE A 671 -9.18 -4.34 23.46
C ILE A 671 -8.98 -2.83 23.32
N GLN A 672 -9.70 -2.15 22.43
CA GLN A 672 -9.53 -0.71 22.20
C GLN A 672 -9.81 0.11 23.47
N ASN A 673 -10.90 -0.22 24.18
CA ASN A 673 -11.29 0.46 25.42
C ASN A 673 -10.28 0.21 26.55
N ARG A 674 -9.80 -1.03 26.72
CA ARG A 674 -8.78 -1.38 27.74
C ARG A 674 -7.43 -0.72 27.45
N LEU A 675 -7.00 -0.68 26.19
CA LEU A 675 -5.77 0.00 25.77
C LEU A 675 -5.82 1.51 26.04
N VAL A 676 -6.92 2.18 25.65
CA VAL A 676 -7.10 3.61 25.92
C VAL A 676 -7.15 3.89 27.42
N ALA A 677 -7.95 3.15 28.20
CA ALA A 677 -8.05 3.36 29.65
C ALA A 677 -6.73 3.10 30.41
N ALA A 678 -5.89 2.19 29.93
CA ALA A 678 -4.59 1.90 30.55
C ALA A 678 -3.51 2.93 30.18
N LEU A 679 -3.38 3.25 28.88
CA LEU A 679 -2.22 3.94 28.30
C LEU A 679 -2.47 5.40 27.90
N TYR A 680 -3.71 5.85 27.77
CA TYR A 680 -4.03 7.24 27.43
C TYR A 680 -4.03 8.13 28.69
N LYS A 681 -2.83 8.36 29.25
CA LYS A 681 -2.58 9.19 30.43
C LYS A 681 -1.44 10.15 30.16
N GLU A 682 -1.70 11.45 30.24
CA GLU A 682 -0.74 12.49 29.83
C GLU A 682 0.60 12.40 30.59
N GLU A 683 0.54 12.07 31.88
CA GLU A 683 1.70 11.82 32.76
C GLU A 683 2.70 10.79 32.20
N ASN A 684 2.21 9.81 31.42
CA ASN A 684 3.01 8.70 30.90
C ASN A 684 3.49 8.91 29.46
N PHE A 685 3.00 9.94 28.75
CA PHE A 685 3.26 10.11 27.32
C PHE A 685 4.75 10.20 26.98
N ASP A 686 5.54 10.82 27.85
CA ASP A 686 6.97 11.07 27.63
C ASP A 686 7.83 9.82 27.93
N GLU A 687 7.34 8.92 28.78
CA GLU A 687 7.95 7.61 28.99
C GLU A 687 7.59 6.63 27.85
N LEU A 688 6.34 6.68 27.37
CA LEU A 688 5.85 5.80 26.30
C LEU A 688 6.45 6.14 24.93
N LEU A 689 6.58 7.43 24.61
CA LEU A 689 7.08 7.93 23.31
C LEU A 689 8.61 8.10 23.28
N GLN A 690 9.37 7.40 24.13
CA GLN A 690 10.83 7.36 23.99
C GLN A 690 11.23 6.56 22.73
N GLU A 691 12.00 7.18 21.84
CA GLU A 691 12.50 6.58 20.61
C GLU A 691 13.80 5.80 20.82
N ASP A 692 14.07 4.84 19.93
CA ASP A 692 15.36 4.15 19.86
C ASP A 692 16.44 5.00 19.14
N ASP A 693 17.63 5.09 19.73
CA ASP A 693 18.75 5.91 19.22
C ASP A 693 19.28 5.45 17.85
N THR A 694 19.19 4.15 17.53
CA THR A 694 19.63 3.62 16.23
C THR A 694 18.67 4.04 15.12
N ILE A 695 17.35 3.95 15.37
CA ILE A 695 16.31 4.42 14.44
C ILE A 695 16.43 5.94 14.26
N SER A 696 16.70 6.69 15.32
CA SER A 696 16.88 8.14 15.25
C SER A 696 18.11 8.54 14.41
N THR A 697 19.24 7.83 14.55
CA THR A 697 20.47 8.14 13.82
C THR A 697 20.43 7.73 12.35
N GLU A 698 19.84 6.59 11.98
CA GLU A 698 19.64 6.24 10.56
C GLU A 698 18.64 7.21 9.88
N ARG A 699 17.57 7.61 10.57
CA ARG A 699 16.60 8.60 10.07
C ARG A 699 17.25 9.94 9.71
N GLU A 700 18.16 10.46 10.54
CA GLU A 700 18.87 11.71 10.21
C GLU A 700 19.86 11.55 9.03
N LYS A 701 20.49 10.37 8.84
CA LYS A 701 21.28 10.09 7.63
C LYS A 701 20.41 10.09 6.37
N CYS A 702 19.28 9.38 6.38
CA CYS A 702 18.34 9.35 5.25
C CYS A 702 17.81 10.76 4.93
N LYS A 703 17.50 11.57 5.95
CA LYS A 703 17.07 12.96 5.83
C LYS A 703 18.16 13.88 5.26
N ALA A 704 19.41 13.72 5.67
CA ALA A 704 20.55 14.45 5.11
C ALA A 704 20.78 14.10 3.63
N MET A 705 20.76 12.80 3.29
CA MET A 705 20.89 12.30 1.91
C MET A 705 19.73 12.77 1.02
N LEU A 706 18.50 12.74 1.53
CA LEU A 706 17.31 13.25 0.84
C LEU A 706 17.40 14.76 0.55
N ASN A 707 17.90 15.56 1.50
CA ASN A 707 18.14 16.99 1.29
C ASN A 707 19.18 17.23 0.20
N VAL A 708 20.25 16.43 0.17
CA VAL A 708 21.28 16.47 -0.88
C VAL A 708 20.71 16.11 -2.25
N TYR A 709 19.91 15.04 -2.37
CA TYR A 709 19.26 14.73 -3.65
C TYR A 709 18.27 15.81 -4.10
N LYS A 710 17.51 16.42 -3.17
CA LYS A 710 16.61 17.56 -3.48
C LYS A 710 17.39 18.78 -3.97
N GLN A 711 18.53 19.12 -3.34
CA GLN A 711 19.43 20.18 -3.82
C GLN A 711 19.97 19.87 -5.22
N ALA A 712 20.48 18.65 -5.46
CA ALA A 712 20.98 18.22 -6.76
C ALA A 712 19.90 18.30 -7.86
N PHE A 713 18.65 17.95 -7.55
CA PHE A 713 17.53 17.99 -8.48
C PHE A 713 17.12 19.42 -8.87
N GLU A 714 17.02 20.34 -7.91
CA GLU A 714 16.72 21.76 -8.19
C GLU A 714 17.86 22.43 -8.98
N ILE A 715 19.11 22.10 -8.65
CA ILE A 715 20.32 22.48 -9.40
C ILE A 715 20.18 22.07 -10.89
N ILE A 716 19.77 20.84 -11.19
CA ILE A 716 19.57 20.33 -12.55
C ILE A 716 18.36 20.95 -13.25
N LYS A 717 17.23 21.07 -12.55
CA LYS A 717 15.99 21.70 -13.05
C LYS A 717 16.26 23.11 -13.57
N ASN A 718 16.97 23.93 -12.78
CA ASN A 718 17.31 25.30 -13.17
C ASN A 718 18.18 25.37 -14.43
N VAL A 719 19.16 24.48 -14.60
CA VAL A 719 19.99 24.46 -15.81
C VAL A 719 19.30 23.83 -17.01
N ILE A 720 18.32 22.93 -16.83
CA ILE A 720 17.48 22.49 -17.94
C ILE A 720 16.77 23.72 -18.53
N MET A 721 16.05 24.52 -17.72
CA MET A 721 15.36 25.73 -18.19
C MET A 721 16.29 26.76 -18.84
N VAL A 722 17.54 26.90 -18.35
CA VAL A 722 18.57 27.76 -18.99
C VAL A 722 19.14 27.15 -20.29
N ALA A 723 19.06 25.84 -20.47
CA ALA A 723 19.52 25.13 -21.67
C ALA A 723 18.40 24.85 -22.70
N THR A 724 17.14 25.10 -22.35
CA THR A 724 15.93 24.98 -23.18
C THR A 724 15.27 26.35 -23.40
N SER A 725 16.05 27.43 -23.46
CA SER A 725 15.59 28.83 -23.57
C SER A 725 14.98 29.23 -24.94
N GLU A 726 14.08 28.40 -25.47
CA GLU A 726 12.88 28.82 -26.21
C GLU A 726 11.59 28.41 -25.45
N GLU A 727 11.70 27.98 -24.18
CA GLU A 727 10.55 27.68 -23.32
C GLU A 727 9.70 28.93 -23.09
N LYS A 728 8.43 28.79 -23.49
CA LYS A 728 7.37 29.77 -23.31
C LYS A 728 7.06 29.93 -21.83
N LYS A 729 6.68 31.13 -21.37
CA LYS A 729 6.23 31.32 -19.98
C LYS A 729 4.99 30.45 -19.74
N THR A 730 5.14 29.41 -18.93
CA THR A 730 4.05 28.49 -18.57
C THR A 730 3.21 29.08 -17.45
N PHE A 731 1.89 29.02 -17.58
CA PHE A 731 0.91 29.29 -16.52
C PHE A 731 0.17 27.99 -16.16
N VAL A 732 -0.13 27.80 -14.88
CA VAL A 732 -0.80 26.59 -14.35
C VAL A 732 -2.25 26.91 -13.99
N ILE A 733 -3.18 26.27 -14.70
CA ILE A 733 -4.62 26.45 -14.53
C ILE A 733 -5.19 25.35 -13.62
N GLY A 734 -5.76 25.74 -12.48
CA GLY A 734 -6.44 24.80 -11.59
C GLY A 734 -7.82 24.37 -12.11
N SER A 735 -8.15 23.09 -11.92
CA SER A 735 -9.46 22.53 -12.26
C SER A 735 -9.85 21.33 -11.38
N ARG A 736 -11.14 21.00 -11.39
CA ARG A 736 -11.66 19.76 -10.79
C ARG A 736 -11.59 18.61 -11.78
N LYS A 737 -11.43 17.38 -11.29
CA LYS A 737 -11.44 16.18 -12.14
C LYS A 737 -12.80 15.82 -12.75
N SER A 738 -13.87 16.55 -12.45
CA SER A 738 -15.18 16.30 -13.05
C SER A 738 -15.19 16.71 -14.54
N GLN A 739 -15.80 15.89 -15.40
CA GLN A 739 -15.75 16.07 -16.86
C GLN A 739 -16.19 17.46 -17.33
N LEU A 740 -17.24 18.03 -16.69
CA LEU A 740 -17.73 19.36 -17.03
C LEU A 740 -16.72 20.46 -16.64
N ALA A 741 -16.04 20.35 -15.50
CA ALA A 741 -15.02 21.32 -15.10
C ALA A 741 -13.80 21.26 -16.04
N LEU A 742 -13.33 20.06 -16.38
CA LEU A 742 -12.22 19.89 -17.33
C LEU A 742 -12.51 20.52 -18.69
N VAL A 743 -13.72 20.33 -19.25
CA VAL A 743 -14.11 20.98 -20.52
C VAL A 743 -14.14 22.50 -20.39
N GLN A 744 -14.65 23.04 -19.28
CA GLN A 744 -14.64 24.48 -19.02
C GLN A 744 -13.22 25.04 -18.94
N THR A 745 -12.30 24.30 -18.31
CA THR A 745 -10.88 24.67 -18.27
C THR A 745 -10.20 24.55 -19.64
N TYR A 746 -10.56 23.56 -20.47
CA TYR A 746 -10.06 23.48 -21.86
C TYR A 746 -10.51 24.68 -22.69
N ILE A 747 -11.77 25.14 -22.59
CA ILE A 747 -12.25 26.35 -23.28
C ILE A 747 -11.40 27.58 -22.91
N VAL A 748 -11.12 27.77 -21.62
CA VAL A 748 -10.24 28.86 -21.15
C VAL A 748 -8.81 28.69 -21.67
N ARG A 749 -8.23 27.49 -21.53
CA ARG A 749 -6.87 27.16 -22.00
C ARG A 749 -6.73 27.47 -23.50
N ASP A 750 -7.66 27.03 -24.32
CA ASP A 750 -7.55 27.13 -25.79
C ASP A 750 -7.80 28.56 -26.28
N THR A 751 -8.64 29.31 -25.58
CA THR A 751 -8.80 30.76 -25.78
C THR A 751 -7.50 31.50 -25.44
N LEU A 752 -6.92 31.27 -24.25
CA LEU A 752 -5.63 31.88 -23.88
C LEU A 752 -4.47 31.44 -24.77
N GLN A 753 -4.43 30.17 -25.19
CA GLN A 753 -3.36 29.65 -26.03
C GLN A 753 -3.40 30.24 -27.45
N SER A 754 -4.58 30.62 -27.96
CA SER A 754 -4.72 31.32 -29.23
C SER A 754 -4.45 32.84 -29.12
N LEU A 755 -4.82 33.48 -28.01
CA LEU A 755 -4.52 34.90 -27.73
C LEU A 755 -3.04 35.14 -27.42
N PHE A 756 -2.38 34.19 -26.76
CA PHE A 756 -0.96 34.27 -26.36
C PHE A 756 -0.16 33.03 -26.82
N PRO A 757 0.13 32.87 -28.13
CA PRO A 757 0.91 31.74 -28.64
C PRO A 757 2.33 31.64 -28.09
N GLN A 758 2.86 32.72 -27.49
CA GLN A 758 4.16 32.80 -26.82
C GLN A 758 4.17 32.31 -25.36
N TYR A 759 3.01 31.93 -24.81
CA TYR A 759 2.86 31.32 -23.49
C TYR A 759 2.42 29.86 -23.62
N GLU A 760 2.56 29.09 -22.54
CA GLU A 760 2.07 27.71 -22.43
C GLU A 760 1.04 27.61 -21.30
N PHE A 761 -0.04 26.86 -21.50
CA PHE A 761 -1.13 26.76 -20.52
C PHE A 761 -1.33 25.31 -20.08
N ARG A 762 -0.73 24.95 -18.94
CA ARG A 762 -0.83 23.63 -18.32
C ARG A 762 -2.04 23.57 -17.40
N ILE A 763 -2.74 22.43 -17.33
CA ILE A 763 -3.86 22.22 -16.40
C ILE A 763 -3.43 21.29 -15.26
N GLU A 764 -3.79 21.65 -14.03
CA GLU A 764 -3.61 20.83 -12.83
C GLU A 764 -4.98 20.44 -12.25
N THR A 765 -5.18 19.13 -11.98
CA THR A 765 -6.51 18.59 -11.65
C THR A 765 -6.58 18.02 -10.23
N MET A 766 -7.49 18.55 -9.43
CA MET A 766 -7.69 18.14 -8.03
C MET A 766 -9.06 17.51 -7.77
N SER A 767 -9.16 16.80 -6.66
CA SER A 767 -10.36 16.04 -6.24
C SER A 767 -10.99 16.73 -5.04
N THR A 768 -12.04 17.52 -5.26
CA THR A 768 -12.69 18.28 -4.18
C THR A 768 -13.54 17.35 -3.30
N THR A 769 -13.89 17.80 -2.10
CA THR A 769 -14.70 17.03 -1.16
C THR A 769 -16.06 16.67 -1.75
N GLY A 770 -16.71 17.59 -2.46
CA GLY A 770 -17.94 17.31 -3.19
C GLY A 770 -17.81 16.35 -4.39
N ASP A 771 -16.61 16.09 -4.93
CA ASP A 771 -16.40 15.01 -5.93
C ASP A 771 -16.44 13.61 -5.29
N LYS A 772 -16.29 13.51 -3.95
CA LYS A 772 -16.28 12.24 -3.20
C LYS A 772 -17.67 11.84 -2.69
N ILE A 773 -18.60 12.79 -2.54
CA ILE A 773 -19.93 12.59 -1.92
C ILE A 773 -21.02 12.52 -3.01
N LEU A 774 -21.06 11.41 -3.76
CA LEU A 774 -22.01 11.21 -4.86
C LEU A 774 -23.39 10.69 -4.44
N ASN A 775 -23.54 10.23 -3.19
CA ASN A 775 -24.70 9.46 -2.72
C ASN A 775 -25.63 10.22 -1.74
N GLN A 776 -25.42 11.52 -1.54
CA GLN A 776 -26.26 12.36 -0.67
C GLN A 776 -26.79 13.59 -1.41
N ALA A 777 -27.96 14.09 -1.00
CA ALA A 777 -28.52 15.32 -1.55
C ALA A 777 -27.73 16.53 -1.01
N LEU A 778 -27.11 17.31 -1.91
CA LEU A 778 -26.25 18.46 -1.58
C LEU A 778 -26.91 19.49 -0.64
N SER A 779 -28.24 19.62 -0.68
CA SER A 779 -29.02 20.47 0.23
C SER A 779 -28.99 20.06 1.71
N LYS A 780 -28.45 18.89 2.05
CA LYS A 780 -28.27 18.42 3.44
C LYS A 780 -26.86 18.59 4.01
N ILE A 781 -25.92 19.15 3.24
CA ILE A 781 -24.47 19.10 3.57
C ILE A 781 -23.96 20.44 4.16
N GLY A 782 -24.81 21.47 4.25
CA GLY A 782 -24.61 22.67 5.09
C GLY A 782 -23.54 23.69 4.66
N GLU A 783 -22.43 23.26 4.07
CA GLU A 783 -21.26 24.13 3.85
C GLU A 783 -21.28 24.91 2.53
N LYS A 784 -21.04 26.23 2.60
CA LYS A 784 -20.97 27.16 1.45
C LYS A 784 -19.75 26.94 0.52
N ALA A 785 -18.83 26.02 0.82
CA ALA A 785 -17.51 25.89 0.17
C ALA A 785 -17.15 24.48 -0.36
N LEU A 786 -18.12 23.54 -0.45
CA LEU A 786 -17.91 22.10 -0.73
C LEU A 786 -17.15 21.76 -2.05
N PHE A 787 -16.96 22.74 -2.94
CA PHE A 787 -16.45 22.56 -4.29
C PHE A 787 -15.32 23.52 -4.68
N THR A 788 -14.97 24.50 -3.85
CA THR A 788 -14.00 25.56 -4.17
C THR A 788 -12.80 25.57 -3.22
N LYS A 789 -12.98 25.18 -1.96
CA LYS A 789 -11.96 25.20 -0.89
C LYS A 789 -10.60 24.60 -1.29
N GLU A 790 -10.56 23.44 -1.93
CA GLU A 790 -9.27 22.84 -2.32
C GLU A 790 -8.57 23.59 -3.47
N LEU A 791 -9.32 24.32 -4.31
CA LEU A 791 -8.80 25.16 -5.38
C LEU A 791 -8.31 26.51 -4.85
N GLU A 792 -9.05 27.10 -3.91
CA GLU A 792 -8.67 28.32 -3.15
C GLU A 792 -7.32 28.08 -2.43
N ILE A 793 -7.17 26.94 -1.76
CA ILE A 793 -5.91 26.53 -1.11
C ILE A 793 -4.77 26.36 -2.13
N ALA A 794 -5.05 25.85 -3.34
CA ALA A 794 -4.04 25.72 -4.39
C ALA A 794 -3.60 27.07 -4.98
N LEU A 795 -4.50 28.07 -5.04
CA LEU A 795 -4.20 29.45 -5.40
C LEU A 795 -3.34 30.14 -4.33
N GLU A 796 -3.71 29.99 -3.06
CA GLU A 796 -3.02 30.58 -1.91
C GLU A 796 -1.58 30.07 -1.79
N ASN A 797 -1.38 28.75 -1.95
CA ASN A 797 -0.06 28.11 -1.91
C ASN A 797 0.77 28.31 -3.19
N GLY A 798 0.31 29.08 -4.18
CA GLY A 798 1.04 29.27 -5.45
C GLY A 798 1.23 28.00 -6.27
N THR A 799 0.38 26.98 -6.08
CA THR A 799 0.42 25.70 -6.82
C THR A 799 -0.25 25.83 -8.19
N VAL A 800 -1.24 26.72 -8.30
CA VAL A 800 -1.88 27.13 -9.56
C VAL A 800 -1.95 28.66 -9.61
N ASP A 801 -2.02 29.24 -10.80
CA ASP A 801 -2.00 30.69 -11.01
C ASP A 801 -3.41 31.30 -11.05
N PHE A 802 -4.32 30.60 -11.70
CA PHE A 802 -5.74 30.92 -11.75
C PHE A 802 -6.58 29.64 -11.86
N VAL A 803 -7.86 29.72 -11.48
CA VAL A 803 -8.80 28.58 -11.47
C VAL A 803 -10.04 28.93 -12.28
N VAL A 804 -10.58 27.94 -13.01
CA VAL A 804 -11.77 28.10 -13.84
C VAL A 804 -13.00 27.51 -13.17
N HIS A 805 -14.04 28.34 -12.98
CA HIS A 805 -15.29 27.99 -12.32
C HIS A 805 -16.50 28.24 -13.23
N SER A 806 -17.56 27.46 -13.05
CA SER A 806 -18.91 27.91 -13.44
C SER A 806 -19.33 29.02 -12.47
N LEU A 807 -19.59 30.24 -12.98
CA LEU A 807 -19.69 31.44 -12.15
C LEU A 807 -20.86 31.40 -11.13
N LYS A 808 -21.90 30.61 -11.41
CA LYS A 808 -23.03 30.32 -10.50
C LYS A 808 -22.63 29.52 -9.24
N ASP A 809 -21.54 28.75 -9.31
CA ASP A 809 -21.08 27.83 -8.27
C ASP A 809 -19.94 28.46 -7.43
N LEU A 810 -19.52 29.68 -7.79
CA LEU A 810 -18.52 30.51 -7.10
C LEU A 810 -19.23 31.52 -6.17
N PRO A 811 -18.88 31.63 -4.89
CA PRO A 811 -19.60 32.47 -3.93
C PRO A 811 -19.63 33.95 -4.34
N THR A 812 -20.67 34.69 -3.95
CA THR A 812 -20.91 36.11 -4.34
C THR A 812 -19.99 37.11 -3.63
N VAL A 813 -19.28 36.63 -2.61
CA VAL A 813 -18.14 37.26 -1.92
C VAL A 813 -17.03 36.20 -1.91
N LEU A 814 -15.82 36.55 -2.35
CA LEU A 814 -14.67 35.63 -2.38
C LEU A 814 -13.89 35.68 -1.05
N PRO A 815 -13.03 34.69 -0.76
CA PRO A 815 -12.08 34.74 0.35
C PRO A 815 -11.15 35.96 0.29
N GLU A 816 -10.61 36.36 1.44
CA GLU A 816 -9.60 37.42 1.49
C GLU A 816 -8.35 37.01 0.67
N GLY A 817 -7.79 37.96 -0.08
CA GLY A 817 -6.67 37.71 -0.99
C GLY A 817 -7.05 37.19 -2.38
N MET A 818 -8.28 36.72 -2.61
CA MET A 818 -8.75 36.25 -3.93
C MET A 818 -9.46 37.33 -4.74
N PHE A 819 -9.51 37.15 -6.06
CA PHE A 819 -10.08 38.11 -7.02
C PHE A 819 -10.69 37.42 -8.24
N LEU A 820 -11.83 37.96 -8.73
CA LEU A 820 -12.50 37.49 -9.95
C LEU A 820 -11.90 38.20 -11.18
N GLY A 821 -10.74 37.70 -11.61
CA GLY A 821 -9.96 38.25 -12.73
C GLY A 821 -10.76 38.38 -14.02
N ALA A 822 -11.52 37.35 -14.40
CA ALA A 822 -12.33 37.40 -15.62
C ALA A 822 -13.72 36.77 -15.50
N ILE A 823 -14.65 37.31 -16.29
CA ILE A 823 -15.95 36.70 -16.63
C ILE A 823 -16.02 36.58 -18.16
N MET A 824 -16.07 35.34 -18.68
CA MET A 824 -16.18 35.07 -20.12
C MET A 824 -17.61 35.28 -20.64
N GLU A 825 -17.79 35.20 -21.95
CA GLU A 825 -19.09 35.24 -22.61
C GLU A 825 -20.08 34.19 -22.06
N ARG A 826 -21.37 34.56 -22.01
CA ARG A 826 -22.45 33.74 -21.46
C ARG A 826 -23.00 32.79 -22.52
N GLU A 827 -22.85 31.49 -22.32
CA GLU A 827 -23.72 30.53 -23.00
C GLU A 827 -25.17 30.66 -22.51
N ASN A 828 -26.13 30.16 -23.30
CA ASN A 828 -27.55 30.21 -23.00
C ASN A 828 -27.83 29.83 -21.52
N PRO A 829 -28.36 30.79 -20.72
CA PRO A 829 -28.48 30.61 -19.28
C PRO A 829 -29.69 29.76 -18.89
N ASN A 830 -30.59 29.46 -19.81
CA ASN A 830 -31.85 28.77 -19.51
C ASN A 830 -31.63 27.32 -19.05
N ASP A 831 -32.70 26.74 -18.54
CA ASP A 831 -32.79 25.31 -18.26
C ASP A 831 -33.32 24.52 -19.47
N ALA A 832 -32.96 23.24 -19.55
CA ALA A 832 -33.36 22.32 -20.60
C ALA A 832 -33.97 21.06 -20.00
N LEU A 833 -35.08 20.61 -20.57
CA LEU A 833 -35.63 19.28 -20.35
C LEU A 833 -34.88 18.27 -21.22
N VAL A 834 -34.44 17.17 -20.62
CA VAL A 834 -33.95 15.98 -21.31
C VAL A 834 -34.86 14.81 -20.92
N LEU A 835 -35.64 14.31 -21.86
CA LEU A 835 -36.56 13.19 -21.64
C LEU A 835 -35.82 11.84 -21.71
N ASN A 836 -36.38 10.82 -21.06
CA ASN A 836 -36.04 9.43 -21.34
C ASN A 836 -36.62 9.04 -22.72
N GLU A 837 -35.95 8.16 -23.47
CA GLU A 837 -36.36 7.75 -24.83
C GLU A 837 -37.84 7.31 -24.93
N ARG A 838 -38.42 6.71 -23.88
CA ARG A 838 -39.85 6.35 -23.82
C ARG A 838 -40.83 7.53 -23.89
N ASN A 839 -40.34 8.77 -23.81
CA ASN A 839 -41.11 10.01 -23.90
C ASN A 839 -40.64 10.93 -25.05
N LYS A 840 -39.77 10.47 -25.96
CA LYS A 840 -39.22 11.26 -27.06
C LYS A 840 -40.32 11.98 -27.86
N GLY A 841 -40.13 13.28 -28.10
CA GLY A 841 -41.11 14.13 -28.81
C GLY A 841 -42.20 14.76 -27.94
N LYS A 842 -42.19 14.59 -26.61
CA LYS A 842 -43.04 15.32 -25.66
C LYS A 842 -42.34 16.58 -25.11
N THR A 843 -43.12 17.41 -24.43
CA THR A 843 -42.76 18.64 -23.69
C THR A 843 -43.23 18.54 -22.24
N LEU A 844 -42.80 19.43 -21.34
CA LEU A 844 -43.33 19.51 -19.97
C LEU A 844 -44.86 19.62 -19.95
N SER A 845 -45.44 20.38 -20.88
CA SER A 845 -46.87 20.60 -21.01
C SER A 845 -47.66 19.41 -21.58
N THR A 846 -47.00 18.39 -22.13
CA THR A 846 -47.64 17.22 -22.77
C THR A 846 -47.25 15.88 -22.13
N LEU A 847 -46.57 15.91 -20.98
CA LEU A 847 -46.30 14.72 -20.18
C LEU A 847 -47.57 14.23 -19.45
N PRO A 848 -47.78 12.90 -19.31
CA PRO A 848 -48.87 12.36 -18.50
C PRO A 848 -48.79 12.80 -17.03
N ALA A 849 -49.94 13.10 -16.43
CA ALA A 849 -50.04 13.43 -15.02
C ALA A 849 -49.41 12.35 -14.12
N GLY A 850 -48.72 12.78 -13.05
CA GLY A 850 -47.94 11.91 -12.17
C GLY A 850 -46.50 11.65 -12.63
N SER A 851 -46.12 12.04 -13.86
CA SER A 851 -44.75 11.93 -14.39
C SER A 851 -43.70 12.50 -13.43
N VAL A 852 -42.58 11.78 -13.28
CA VAL A 852 -41.49 12.16 -12.37
C VAL A 852 -40.37 12.86 -13.14
N ILE A 853 -40.02 14.07 -12.72
CA ILE A 853 -38.92 14.88 -13.27
C ILE A 853 -37.75 14.93 -12.27
N GLY A 854 -36.54 14.67 -12.78
CA GLY A 854 -35.30 14.80 -12.02
C GLY A 854 -34.80 16.25 -11.94
N THR A 855 -34.47 16.74 -10.75
CA THR A 855 -33.72 18.00 -10.58
C THR A 855 -33.05 18.06 -9.19
N SER A 856 -31.81 18.56 -9.14
CA SER A 856 -31.08 18.86 -7.90
C SER A 856 -31.26 20.29 -7.39
N SER A 857 -31.90 21.17 -8.17
CA SER A 857 -32.04 22.59 -7.84
C SER A 857 -33.42 22.87 -7.23
N LEU A 858 -33.42 23.44 -6.02
CA LEU A 858 -34.64 23.84 -5.30
C LEU A 858 -35.39 24.97 -6.02
N ARG A 859 -34.67 25.89 -6.69
CA ARG A 859 -35.22 26.89 -7.63
C ARG A 859 -36.14 26.24 -8.67
N ARG A 860 -35.65 25.20 -9.35
CA ARG A 860 -36.44 24.45 -10.35
C ARG A 860 -37.65 23.80 -9.71
N VAL A 861 -37.50 23.13 -8.56
CA VAL A 861 -38.61 22.47 -7.86
C VAL A 861 -39.74 23.45 -7.54
N ALA A 862 -39.43 24.61 -6.96
CA ALA A 862 -40.43 25.62 -6.61
C ALA A 862 -41.16 26.18 -7.83
N GLN A 863 -40.43 26.62 -8.85
CA GLN A 863 -41.02 27.21 -10.07
C GLN A 863 -41.85 26.19 -10.86
N LEU A 864 -41.37 24.95 -10.99
CA LEU A 864 -42.07 23.89 -11.74
C LEU A 864 -43.32 23.40 -11.01
N LYS A 865 -43.33 23.31 -9.68
CA LYS A 865 -44.55 22.97 -8.92
C LYS A 865 -45.66 24.00 -9.15
N ARG A 866 -45.31 25.30 -9.15
CA ARG A 866 -46.26 26.40 -9.43
C ARG A 866 -46.80 26.34 -10.86
N ARG A 867 -45.94 26.07 -11.85
CA ARG A 867 -46.29 26.10 -13.28
C ARG A 867 -46.96 24.81 -13.77
N TYR A 868 -46.56 23.66 -13.25
CA TYR A 868 -47.03 22.32 -13.65
C TYR A 868 -47.34 21.44 -12.41
N PRO A 869 -48.42 21.71 -11.64
CA PRO A 869 -48.72 21.00 -10.39
C PRO A 869 -48.95 19.48 -10.51
N HIS A 870 -49.09 18.96 -11.72
CA HIS A 870 -49.31 17.55 -12.03
C HIS A 870 -48.01 16.73 -12.17
N LEU A 871 -46.83 17.35 -12.01
CA LEU A 871 -45.52 16.70 -12.11
C LEU A 871 -44.89 16.47 -10.72
N ASN A 872 -44.32 15.28 -10.52
CA ASN A 872 -43.58 14.93 -9.31
C ASN A 872 -42.08 15.22 -9.48
N THR A 873 -41.39 15.75 -8.47
CA THR A 873 -39.92 15.97 -8.52
C THR A 873 -39.17 15.05 -7.56
N ARG A 874 -38.17 14.28 -8.05
CA ARG A 874 -37.31 13.38 -7.24
C ARG A 874 -35.85 13.39 -7.73
N LEU A 875 -34.95 12.71 -7.03
CA LEU A 875 -33.50 12.71 -7.27
C LEU A 875 -32.91 11.29 -7.36
N ALA A 876 -32.69 10.82 -8.59
CA ALA A 876 -31.78 9.72 -8.97
C ALA A 876 -31.59 9.73 -10.51
N LYS A 877 -30.99 8.68 -11.08
CA LYS A 877 -30.49 8.64 -12.47
C LYS A 877 -31.62 8.50 -13.51
N LEU A 878 -31.48 9.18 -14.65
CA LEU A 878 -32.45 9.19 -15.77
C LEU A 878 -32.34 7.98 -16.70
N ASP A 879 -31.10 7.57 -17.00
CA ASP A 879 -30.77 6.63 -18.09
C ASP A 879 -30.94 5.14 -17.67
N ASP A 880 -31.70 4.89 -16.61
CA ASP A 880 -32.13 3.57 -16.16
C ASP A 880 -33.45 3.20 -16.84
N VAL A 881 -33.51 2.02 -17.45
CA VAL A 881 -34.68 1.54 -18.23
C VAL A 881 -35.86 1.20 -17.31
N GLU A 882 -35.59 0.68 -16.11
CA GLU A 882 -36.60 0.43 -15.07
C GLU A 882 -36.79 1.65 -14.14
N GLY A 883 -35.99 2.70 -14.33
CA GLY A 883 -36.02 3.92 -13.53
C GLY A 883 -37.38 4.67 -13.59
N PRO A 884 -37.79 5.36 -12.51
CA PRO A 884 -39.10 6.02 -12.43
C PRO A 884 -39.19 7.36 -13.18
N TYR A 885 -38.12 7.84 -13.82
CA TYR A 885 -38.02 9.21 -14.35
C TYR A 885 -38.59 9.35 -15.77
N SER A 886 -39.52 10.28 -15.96
CA SER A 886 -40.01 10.68 -17.29
C SER A 886 -38.98 11.55 -18.03
N GLY A 887 -38.22 12.37 -17.27
CA GLY A 887 -37.18 13.27 -17.75
C GLY A 887 -36.33 13.87 -16.61
N ILE A 888 -35.31 14.64 -16.95
CA ILE A 888 -34.49 15.44 -16.03
C ILE A 888 -34.41 16.89 -16.54
N ILE A 889 -34.22 17.86 -15.65
CA ILE A 889 -33.97 19.25 -16.04
C ILE A 889 -32.56 19.67 -15.61
N LEU A 890 -31.78 20.14 -16.60
CA LEU A 890 -30.38 20.56 -16.49
C LEU A 890 -30.22 21.99 -17.04
N ALA A 891 -29.03 22.57 -16.97
CA ALA A 891 -28.76 23.88 -17.59
C ALA A 891 -28.32 23.69 -19.04
N VAL A 892 -28.80 24.53 -19.98
CA VAL A 892 -28.45 24.43 -21.42
C VAL A 892 -26.94 24.44 -21.62
N ALA A 893 -26.24 25.44 -21.09
CA ALA A 893 -24.77 25.53 -21.15
C ALA A 893 -24.04 24.28 -20.60
N GLY A 894 -24.63 23.59 -19.61
CA GLY A 894 -24.04 22.34 -19.08
C GLY A 894 -24.12 21.17 -20.06
N LEU A 895 -25.17 21.11 -20.88
CA LEU A 895 -25.34 20.11 -21.92
C LEU A 895 -24.54 20.45 -23.19
N MET A 896 -24.53 21.73 -23.59
CA MET A 896 -23.77 22.21 -24.75
C MET A 896 -22.27 21.94 -24.58
N ARG A 897 -21.69 22.34 -23.43
CA ARG A 897 -20.29 22.04 -23.08
C ARG A 897 -19.95 20.55 -23.13
N LEU A 898 -20.85 19.68 -22.67
CA LEU A 898 -20.63 18.23 -22.69
C LEU A 898 -20.87 17.57 -24.06
N GLY A 899 -21.16 18.35 -25.11
CA GLY A 899 -21.48 17.82 -26.44
C GLY A 899 -22.82 17.08 -26.49
N LYS A 900 -23.75 17.38 -25.56
CA LYS A 900 -25.05 16.71 -25.37
C LYS A 900 -26.25 17.61 -25.70
N GLY A 901 -26.07 18.59 -26.59
CA GLY A 901 -27.14 19.48 -27.05
C GLY A 901 -28.23 18.75 -27.85
N ASP A 902 -27.85 17.67 -28.53
CA ASP A 902 -28.71 16.71 -29.22
C ASP A 902 -29.75 16.01 -28.32
N ARG A 903 -29.45 15.87 -27.01
CA ARG A 903 -30.38 15.31 -26.02
C ARG A 903 -31.41 16.32 -25.49
N ILE A 904 -31.30 17.61 -25.82
CA ILE A 904 -32.27 18.63 -25.37
C ILE A 904 -33.62 18.38 -26.05
N SER A 905 -34.64 18.07 -25.25
CA SER A 905 -36.01 17.83 -25.71
C SER A 905 -36.82 19.13 -25.79
N GLU A 906 -36.57 20.06 -24.87
CA GLU A 906 -37.23 21.36 -24.76
C GLU A 906 -36.30 22.33 -24.00
N VAL A 907 -36.17 23.57 -24.47
CA VAL A 907 -35.50 24.65 -23.71
C VAL A 907 -36.58 25.44 -23.00
N LEU A 908 -36.48 25.54 -21.68
CA LEU A 908 -37.47 26.24 -20.87
C LEU A 908 -37.35 27.75 -21.10
N SER A 909 -38.49 28.41 -21.29
CA SER A 909 -38.56 29.86 -21.45
C SER A 909 -38.39 30.55 -20.11
N SER A 910 -38.10 31.86 -20.11
CA SER A 910 -38.08 32.64 -18.86
C SER A 910 -39.45 32.75 -18.18
N THR A 911 -40.57 32.44 -18.87
CA THR A 911 -41.90 32.36 -18.25
C THR A 911 -42.23 30.98 -17.67
N ASP A 912 -41.40 29.95 -17.93
CA ASP A 912 -41.57 28.61 -17.36
C ASP A 912 -40.48 28.27 -16.33
N SER A 913 -39.25 28.81 -16.48
CA SER A 913 -38.28 28.88 -15.38
C SER A 913 -37.25 30.01 -15.56
N LEU A 914 -37.17 30.90 -14.56
CA LEU A 914 -36.06 31.85 -14.42
C LEU A 914 -34.81 31.11 -13.96
N HIS A 915 -33.67 31.40 -14.60
CA HIS A 915 -32.43 30.68 -14.37
C HIS A 915 -31.76 31.01 -13.03
N ALA A 916 -30.70 30.28 -12.70
CA ALA A 916 -29.89 30.61 -11.53
C ALA A 916 -29.00 31.83 -11.81
N VAL A 917 -28.61 32.52 -10.75
CA VAL A 917 -27.64 33.62 -10.77
C VAL A 917 -26.33 33.14 -11.41
N SER A 918 -25.85 33.91 -12.39
CA SER A 918 -24.67 33.65 -13.23
C SER A 918 -24.66 32.30 -13.96
N GLN A 919 -25.82 31.64 -14.13
CA GLN A 919 -25.91 30.43 -14.94
C GLN A 919 -25.50 30.74 -16.39
N GLY A 920 -24.68 29.88 -16.99
CA GLY A 920 -24.15 30.04 -18.35
C GLY A 920 -22.76 30.69 -18.42
N ALA A 921 -22.38 31.54 -17.48
CA ALA A 921 -21.07 32.20 -17.48
C ALA A 921 -19.94 31.31 -16.90
N LEU A 922 -18.70 31.57 -17.33
CA LEU A 922 -17.48 31.11 -16.66
C LEU A 922 -16.83 32.27 -15.92
N GLY A 923 -16.41 32.01 -14.68
CA GLY A 923 -15.62 32.91 -13.86
C GLY A 923 -14.22 32.36 -13.66
N ILE A 924 -13.22 33.24 -13.70
CA ILE A 924 -11.82 32.86 -13.50
C ILE A 924 -11.29 33.60 -12.26
N GLU A 925 -10.91 32.82 -11.25
CA GLU A 925 -10.43 33.30 -9.95
C GLU A 925 -8.90 33.27 -9.91
N CYS A 926 -8.28 34.31 -9.38
CA CYS A 926 -6.83 34.44 -9.22
C CYS A 926 -6.48 35.18 -7.92
N ARG A 927 -5.19 35.19 -7.55
CA ARG A 927 -4.68 35.97 -6.43
C ARG A 927 -4.81 37.48 -6.73
N LYS A 928 -5.28 38.27 -5.76
CA LYS A 928 -5.41 39.73 -5.86
C LYS A 928 -4.07 40.47 -6.00
N VAL A 929 -2.98 39.86 -5.54
CA VAL A 929 -1.61 40.41 -5.62
C VAL A 929 -0.87 40.10 -6.93
N ASP A 930 -1.50 39.34 -7.83
CA ASP A 930 -0.85 38.81 -9.03
C ASP A 930 -1.21 39.65 -10.27
N GLU A 931 -0.48 40.75 -10.48
CA GLU A 931 -0.71 41.71 -11.57
C GLU A 931 -0.45 41.10 -12.95
N ASP A 932 0.50 40.17 -13.05
CA ASP A 932 0.83 39.41 -14.26
C ASP A 932 -0.37 38.57 -14.72
N VAL A 933 -0.96 37.79 -13.80
CA VAL A 933 -2.14 36.96 -14.08
C VAL A 933 -3.39 37.82 -14.33
N GLN A 934 -3.57 38.93 -13.61
CA GLN A 934 -4.69 39.84 -13.87
C GLN A 934 -4.60 40.48 -15.26
N THR A 935 -3.40 40.90 -15.69
CA THR A 935 -3.16 41.48 -17.02
C THR A 935 -3.41 40.46 -18.14
N LEU A 936 -3.04 39.19 -17.92
CA LEU A 936 -3.36 38.08 -18.82
C LEU A 936 -4.88 37.87 -18.94
N LEU A 937 -5.58 37.75 -17.80
CA LEU A 937 -7.00 37.40 -17.74
C LEU A 937 -7.94 38.51 -18.22
N GLU A 938 -7.53 39.79 -18.17
CA GLU A 938 -8.31 40.92 -18.68
C GLU A 938 -8.73 40.73 -20.16
N SER A 939 -7.91 40.04 -20.95
CA SER A 939 -8.21 39.67 -22.34
C SER A 939 -9.44 38.76 -22.52
N LEU A 940 -9.92 38.12 -21.44
CA LEU A 940 -11.07 37.21 -21.43
C LEU A 940 -12.36 37.87 -20.90
N ASN A 941 -12.33 39.13 -20.42
CA ASN A 941 -13.49 39.80 -19.85
C ASN A 941 -14.52 40.20 -20.93
N HIS A 942 -15.65 39.49 -20.99
CA HIS A 942 -16.78 39.88 -21.84
C HIS A 942 -17.69 40.87 -21.11
N ASN A 943 -17.49 42.17 -21.37
CA ASN A 943 -18.15 43.29 -20.68
C ASN A 943 -19.68 43.14 -20.53
N ASN A 944 -20.38 42.68 -21.56
CA ASN A 944 -21.84 42.51 -21.52
C ASN A 944 -22.28 41.39 -20.56
N THR A 945 -21.52 40.29 -20.51
CA THR A 945 -21.75 39.20 -19.55
C THR A 945 -21.31 39.60 -18.14
N ARG A 946 -20.24 40.38 -18.02
CA ARG A 946 -19.75 40.91 -16.75
C ARG A 946 -20.78 41.84 -16.09
N ILE A 947 -21.32 42.82 -16.81
CA ILE A 947 -22.40 43.71 -16.37
C ILE A 947 -23.63 42.92 -15.90
N THR A 948 -24.11 41.96 -16.70
CA THR A 948 -25.29 41.16 -16.34
C THR A 948 -25.03 40.21 -15.16
N CYS A 949 -23.88 39.55 -15.09
CA CYS A 949 -23.58 38.64 -13.97
C CYS A 949 -23.29 39.37 -12.66
N LEU A 950 -22.73 40.59 -12.70
CA LEU A 950 -22.50 41.38 -11.49
C LEU A 950 -23.82 41.87 -10.87
N SER A 951 -24.80 42.29 -11.67
CA SER A 951 -26.12 42.65 -11.14
C SER A 951 -26.83 41.45 -10.51
N GLU A 952 -26.81 40.28 -11.15
CA GLU A 952 -27.34 39.03 -10.59
C GLU A 952 -26.63 38.60 -9.29
N ARG A 953 -25.30 38.77 -9.22
CA ARG A 953 -24.50 38.43 -8.03
C ARG A 953 -24.75 39.43 -6.90
N ALA A 954 -24.96 40.71 -7.19
CA ALA A 954 -25.35 41.71 -6.20
C ALA A 954 -26.75 41.42 -5.62
N LEU A 955 -27.74 41.07 -6.47
CA LEU A 955 -29.06 40.59 -6.04
C LEU A 955 -28.93 39.45 -5.02
N MET A 956 -28.17 38.40 -5.35
CA MET A 956 -27.98 37.24 -4.50
C MET A 956 -27.18 37.55 -3.22
N ARG A 957 -26.19 38.44 -3.30
CA ARG A 957 -25.40 38.93 -2.16
C ARG A 957 -26.29 39.67 -1.15
N THR A 958 -27.17 40.55 -1.61
CA THR A 958 -28.09 41.35 -0.75
C THR A 958 -29.25 40.52 -0.17
N LEU A 959 -29.65 39.43 -0.84
CA LEU A 959 -30.62 38.46 -0.29
C LEU A 959 -29.98 37.40 0.64
N GLU A 960 -28.67 37.48 0.90
CA GLU A 960 -27.83 36.49 1.62
C GLU A 960 -27.95 35.02 1.14
N GLY A 961 -28.59 34.81 -0.01
CA GLY A 961 -29.01 33.49 -0.49
C GLY A 961 -27.84 32.65 -1.00
N GLY A 962 -27.78 31.39 -0.56
CA GLY A 962 -26.91 30.36 -1.14
C GLY A 962 -27.62 29.51 -2.19
N CYS A 963 -26.91 28.52 -2.75
CA CYS A 963 -27.50 27.50 -3.65
C CYS A 963 -28.58 26.62 -2.96
N SER A 964 -28.73 26.73 -1.64
CA SER A 964 -29.81 26.15 -0.83
C SER A 964 -31.16 26.87 -0.96
N VAL A 965 -31.21 28.04 -1.59
CA VAL A 965 -32.41 28.89 -1.67
C VAL A 965 -32.99 28.89 -3.10
N PRO A 966 -34.31 28.79 -3.28
CA PRO A 966 -34.96 28.84 -4.60
C PRO A 966 -35.08 30.27 -5.18
N ILE A 967 -33.96 30.97 -5.31
CA ILE A 967 -33.88 32.28 -5.99
C ILE A 967 -33.78 32.06 -7.50
N GLY A 968 -34.59 32.78 -8.29
CA GLY A 968 -34.50 32.84 -9.75
C GLY A 968 -34.21 34.25 -10.25
N VAL A 969 -33.55 34.37 -11.40
CA VAL A 969 -33.28 35.65 -12.06
C VAL A 969 -33.33 35.53 -13.58
N ASN A 970 -33.58 36.65 -14.25
CA ASN A 970 -33.45 36.83 -15.70
C ASN A 970 -32.96 38.27 -15.96
N THR A 971 -31.93 38.44 -16.77
CA THR A 971 -31.36 39.77 -17.09
C THR A 971 -31.24 39.97 -18.59
N LYS A 972 -31.55 41.18 -19.05
CA LYS A 972 -31.37 41.60 -20.44
C LYS A 972 -30.62 42.92 -20.48
N LEU A 973 -29.63 43.00 -21.35
CA LEU A 973 -28.89 44.22 -21.65
C LEU A 973 -29.28 44.65 -23.07
N ASP A 974 -29.96 45.80 -23.17
CA ASP A 974 -30.25 46.43 -24.45
C ASP A 974 -29.08 47.33 -24.84
N LEU A 975 -28.43 47.00 -25.96
CA LEU A 975 -27.27 47.73 -26.48
C LEU A 975 -27.66 48.94 -27.34
N GLU A 976 -28.88 48.97 -27.88
CA GLU A 976 -29.39 50.09 -28.68
C GLU A 976 -29.86 51.22 -27.74
N ASN A 977 -30.68 50.88 -26.74
CA ASN A 977 -31.18 51.83 -25.75
C ASN A 977 -30.21 52.07 -24.57
N ASN A 978 -29.12 51.28 -24.47
CA ASN A 978 -28.21 51.27 -23.32
C ASN A 978 -28.94 51.10 -21.98
N THR A 979 -29.88 50.15 -21.88
CA THR A 979 -30.57 49.83 -20.62
C THR A 979 -30.25 48.42 -20.12
N LEU A 980 -30.31 48.25 -18.80
CA LEU A 980 -30.14 46.97 -18.13
C LEU A 980 -31.43 46.66 -17.35
N TRP A 981 -32.12 45.61 -17.78
CA TRP A 981 -33.36 45.12 -17.19
C TRP A 981 -33.10 43.82 -16.41
N MET A 982 -33.74 43.68 -15.24
CA MET A 982 -33.67 42.50 -14.39
C MET A 982 -35.05 42.14 -13.84
N HIS A 983 -35.38 40.85 -13.90
CA HIS A 983 -36.49 40.21 -13.19
C HIS A 983 -35.91 39.26 -12.13
N GLY A 984 -36.22 39.50 -10.86
CA GLY A 984 -35.81 38.67 -9.72
C GLY A 984 -37.01 37.98 -9.05
N LEU A 985 -36.79 36.77 -8.53
CA LEU A 985 -37.82 35.90 -7.94
C LEU A 985 -37.30 35.18 -6.70
N VAL A 986 -38.10 35.13 -5.64
CA VAL A 986 -37.89 34.28 -4.45
C VAL A 986 -39.17 33.48 -4.17
N ALA A 987 -39.06 32.17 -3.96
CA ALA A 987 -40.19 31.26 -3.80
C ALA A 987 -40.10 30.39 -2.53
N SER A 988 -41.23 29.86 -2.06
CA SER A 988 -41.27 28.77 -1.08
C SER A 988 -40.96 27.40 -1.73
N LEU A 989 -40.54 26.39 -0.95
CA LEU A 989 -40.15 25.05 -1.45
C LEU A 989 -41.29 24.23 -2.06
N ASP A 990 -42.54 24.61 -1.82
CA ASP A 990 -43.74 24.07 -2.45
C ASP A 990 -44.18 24.86 -3.70
N GLY A 991 -43.63 26.06 -3.93
CA GLY A 991 -43.99 26.95 -5.02
C GLY A 991 -45.27 27.77 -4.80
N GLN A 992 -45.90 27.72 -3.62
CA GLN A 992 -47.16 28.43 -3.35
C GLN A 992 -46.95 29.93 -3.12
N ASN A 993 -46.01 30.31 -2.26
CA ASN A 993 -45.65 31.70 -2.00
C ASN A 993 -44.48 32.08 -2.92
N VAL A 994 -44.68 33.09 -3.77
CA VAL A 994 -43.62 33.62 -4.64
C VAL A 994 -43.68 35.15 -4.66
N ILE A 995 -42.53 35.78 -4.42
CA ILE A 995 -42.33 37.22 -4.50
C ILE A 995 -41.44 37.50 -5.71
N GLU A 996 -41.88 38.39 -6.58
CA GLU A 996 -41.21 38.75 -7.83
C GLU A 996 -41.13 40.28 -7.95
N TYR A 997 -40.08 40.77 -8.61
CA TYR A 997 -39.95 42.19 -8.96
C TYR A 997 -39.11 42.35 -10.23
N GLU A 998 -39.51 43.32 -11.06
CA GLU A 998 -38.81 43.71 -12.28
C GLU A 998 -38.35 45.17 -12.17
N HIS A 999 -37.14 45.46 -12.64
CA HIS A 999 -36.62 46.82 -12.68
C HIS A 999 -35.67 47.03 -13.87
N GLU A 1000 -35.62 48.26 -14.36
CA GLU A 1000 -34.78 48.66 -15.48
C GLU A 1000 -34.06 49.97 -15.15
N ILE A 1001 -32.78 50.05 -15.50
CA ILE A 1001 -31.97 51.27 -15.38
C ILE A 1001 -31.33 51.61 -16.73
N SER A 1002 -31.12 52.91 -16.97
CA SER A 1002 -30.27 53.34 -18.08
C SER A 1002 -28.80 53.36 -17.66
N LEU A 1003 -27.94 52.88 -18.56
CA LEU A 1003 -26.49 52.98 -18.51
C LEU A 1003 -25.98 54.20 -19.32
N ALA A 1004 -26.88 54.99 -19.92
CA ALA A 1004 -26.53 56.20 -20.64
C ALA A 1004 -25.91 57.25 -19.70
N GLY A 1005 -24.66 57.62 -19.95
CA GLY A 1005 -23.85 58.49 -19.09
C GLY A 1005 -22.75 57.76 -18.31
N ALA A 1006 -22.80 56.42 -18.22
CA ALA A 1006 -21.69 55.63 -17.70
C ALA A 1006 -20.64 55.37 -18.79
N ASN A 1007 -19.55 56.14 -18.74
CA ASN A 1007 -18.51 56.23 -19.77
C ASN A 1007 -17.31 55.31 -19.49
N THR A 1008 -17.11 54.85 -18.25
CA THR A 1008 -16.10 53.83 -17.90
C THR A 1008 -16.74 52.48 -17.59
N ARG A 1009 -15.95 51.40 -17.65
CA ARG A 1009 -16.40 50.06 -17.22
C ARG A 1009 -16.91 50.09 -15.78
N ASP A 1010 -16.13 50.66 -14.88
CA ASP A 1010 -16.40 50.64 -13.44
C ASP A 1010 -17.70 51.41 -13.08
N GLN A 1011 -18.02 52.46 -13.84
CA GLN A 1011 -19.32 53.15 -13.73
C GLN A 1011 -20.49 52.25 -14.16
N ARG A 1012 -20.32 51.45 -15.23
CA ARG A 1012 -21.33 50.49 -15.68
C ARG A 1012 -21.48 49.30 -14.71
N GLU A 1013 -20.37 48.82 -14.13
CA GLU A 1013 -20.39 47.77 -13.10
C GLU A 1013 -21.05 48.26 -11.80
N ALA A 1014 -20.77 49.48 -11.36
CA ALA A 1014 -21.41 50.07 -10.18
C ALA A 1014 -22.93 50.28 -10.35
N LEU A 1015 -23.37 50.76 -11.52
CA LEU A 1015 -24.80 50.84 -11.85
C LEU A 1015 -25.46 49.44 -11.89
N ALA A 1016 -24.76 48.43 -12.43
CA ALA A 1016 -25.25 47.06 -12.49
C ALA A 1016 -25.42 46.42 -11.10
N GLU A 1017 -24.42 46.53 -10.21
CA GLU A 1017 -24.59 46.08 -8.82
C GLU A 1017 -25.72 46.87 -8.11
N GLY A 1018 -25.84 48.18 -8.37
CA GLY A 1018 -26.93 49.02 -7.87
C GLY A 1018 -28.33 48.55 -8.27
N LEU A 1019 -28.52 48.06 -9.50
CA LEU A 1019 -29.76 47.41 -9.94
C LEU A 1019 -30.06 46.16 -9.11
N GLY A 1020 -29.07 45.28 -8.94
CA GLY A 1020 -29.23 44.05 -8.15
C GLY A 1020 -29.62 44.30 -6.70
N VAL A 1021 -28.95 45.27 -6.05
CA VAL A 1021 -29.27 45.74 -4.70
C VAL A 1021 -30.69 46.34 -4.64
N THR A 1022 -31.11 47.10 -5.66
CA THR A 1022 -32.45 47.72 -5.71
C THR A 1022 -33.56 46.68 -5.85
N VAL A 1023 -33.37 45.66 -6.70
CA VAL A 1023 -34.31 44.55 -6.85
C VAL A 1023 -34.36 43.72 -5.56
N ALA A 1024 -33.21 43.37 -4.97
CA ALA A 1024 -33.15 42.63 -3.69
C ALA A 1024 -33.92 43.34 -2.56
N ASN A 1025 -33.64 44.63 -2.33
CA ASN A 1025 -34.31 45.41 -1.29
C ASN A 1025 -35.81 45.54 -1.52
N THR A 1026 -36.27 45.52 -2.78
CA THR A 1026 -37.70 45.58 -3.11
C THR A 1026 -38.38 44.24 -2.93
N LEU A 1027 -37.73 43.12 -3.28
CA LEU A 1027 -38.19 41.77 -2.95
C LEU A 1027 -38.34 41.58 -1.44
N CYS A 1028 -37.37 42.03 -0.63
CA CYS A 1028 -37.47 41.98 0.83
C CYS A 1028 -38.65 42.82 1.37
N LYS A 1029 -38.84 44.06 0.89
CA LYS A 1029 -40.00 44.89 1.24
C LYS A 1029 -41.34 44.23 0.89
N ASN A 1030 -41.37 43.44 -0.19
CA ASN A 1030 -42.54 42.70 -0.64
C ASN A 1030 -42.75 41.35 0.10
N GLY A 1031 -41.90 41.01 1.09
CA GLY A 1031 -42.07 39.83 1.94
C GLY A 1031 -41.16 38.63 1.62
N ALA A 1032 -40.16 38.78 0.75
CA ALA A 1032 -39.20 37.71 0.46
C ALA A 1032 -38.32 37.38 1.68
N ASP A 1033 -38.11 38.35 2.59
CA ASP A 1033 -37.41 38.20 3.87
C ASP A 1033 -37.97 37.05 4.72
N LYS A 1034 -39.30 36.93 4.79
CA LYS A 1034 -40.01 35.87 5.54
C LYS A 1034 -39.78 34.50 4.93
N ILE A 1035 -39.85 34.40 3.60
CA ILE A 1035 -39.57 33.16 2.87
C ILE A 1035 -38.12 32.72 3.11
N LEU A 1036 -37.17 33.65 3.13
CA LEU A 1036 -35.76 33.36 3.42
C LEU A 1036 -35.56 32.88 4.87
N ALA A 1037 -36.24 33.50 5.84
CA ALA A 1037 -36.16 33.13 7.26
C ALA A 1037 -36.83 31.78 7.59
N GLU A 1038 -37.94 31.43 6.93
CA GLU A 1038 -38.55 30.10 7.05
C GLU A 1038 -37.59 28.99 6.57
N LEU A 1039 -36.77 29.28 5.55
CA LEU A 1039 -35.82 28.32 4.98
C LEU A 1039 -34.54 28.17 5.81
N SER A 1040 -34.06 29.23 6.48
CA SER A 1040 -32.91 29.12 7.38
C SER A 1040 -33.22 28.30 8.64
N HIS A 1041 -34.47 28.34 9.12
CA HIS A 1041 -34.95 27.51 10.24
C HIS A 1041 -35.31 26.05 9.86
N HIS A 1042 -35.16 25.65 8.60
CA HIS A 1042 -35.46 24.28 8.12
C HIS A 1042 -34.26 23.56 7.48
N LEU A 1043 -33.07 24.15 7.59
CA LEU A 1043 -31.79 23.44 7.42
C LEU A 1043 -31.34 22.90 8.80
N PRO A 1044 -30.94 21.62 8.90
CA PRO A 1044 -30.46 21.01 10.14
C PRO A 1044 -29.00 21.38 10.46
#